data_AF-A0A1Y1VPC3-F1
#
_entry.id   AF-A0A1Y1VPC3-F1
#
_cell.length_a   1.000
_cell.length_b   1.000
_cell.length_c   1.000
_cell.angle_alpha   90.00
_cell.angle_beta   90.00
_cell.angle_gamma   90.00
#
_symmetry.space_group_name_H-M   'P 1'
#
loop_
_entity.id
_entity.type
_entity.pdbx_description
1 polymer ?
#
loop_
_entity_poly.entity_id
_entity_poly.type
_entity_poly.pdbx_seq_one_letter_code
_entity_poly.pdbx_strand_id
1 'polypeptide(L)'
;MRKFSIKQLLKCILFTSIISAISADNNDSYLKNISFNRGKIFSKTDYNVAKFNMIISQENFDILKESANIVYENEDDEPKVNGTIIININNDSGNKMDAQYKIGGQSTRGSKKMNFNVKLDKKKLGRKDLRLRSAMIDPSFLRIKISTDIINRMGLNSISSSFADVFVNNEYMGLYALIDVYKKSWVKEYYNLDKDPSYKIFKCRDENSDLTINNINTCADEDEDNPDSSALQAFVEAINDKKKTLDELTEIMDVDLFIKSWIFEWLVGSVDHMLVNGKNYYLLKYKNVWIPLIYDFDANFGNDINEQFKTLYGNKNPAEVKFDKWYTNRYIVDKLTKGNNEKVFLNHLQDIIDNAFNPDLLFPHIDSLKSWIGSYIKKDRTPNENGELPGRINVQNKKRALPASEFKDYTYEDYEKNSEYTAVGTAEGLKKWIKLRYKFVCHHYNIKCKSEILSYDNTKNNKKSKDGQCGSDHGKCPNGYCCSKYGYCGKTERYCSISKGCQSEFGECSTKKTSETVASTEGKCGSGYGKCSNGYCCSKYGYCGKTERYCSISKGCQSEFGECSTKKTSETVASTEGKCGSDHGKCPNGYCCSKYGYCGKTERYCSISKGCQSEFGECSTKKTSETVASTEGKCGSGYGKCPESYCCSKYGWCGKSPDYCKMDRGCQRKYGLCK
;
A
#
# COMPACT_ATOMS: atom_id res chain seq x y z
N MET A 1 52.75 -31.67 43.07
CA MET A 1 51.27 -31.79 43.20
C MET A 1 50.64 -30.41 43.36
N ARG A 2 50.07 -29.85 42.29
CA ARG A 2 48.94 -28.90 42.35
C ARG A 2 48.08 -29.14 41.11
N LYS A 3 46.90 -29.71 41.34
CA LYS A 3 45.90 -30.07 40.34
C LYS A 3 45.40 -28.79 39.66
N PHE A 4 45.70 -28.58 38.39
CA PHE A 4 44.90 -27.69 37.55
C PHE A 4 43.59 -28.40 37.26
N SER A 5 42.50 -27.89 37.84
CA SER A 5 41.16 -28.45 37.68
C SER A 5 40.63 -28.15 36.28
N ILE A 6 40.14 -29.18 35.60
CA ILE A 6 39.40 -29.16 34.32
C ILE A 6 38.20 -28.18 34.34
N LYS A 7 37.79 -27.67 35.52
CA LYS A 7 36.77 -26.62 35.66
C LYS A 7 37.15 -25.23 35.13
N GLN A 8 38.44 -24.93 34.88
CA GLN A 8 38.85 -23.64 34.31
C GLN A 8 38.90 -23.61 32.78
N LEU A 9 39.09 -24.75 32.12
CA LEU A 9 39.06 -24.81 30.64
C LEU A 9 37.62 -24.82 30.07
N LEU A 10 36.64 -25.27 30.86
CA LEU A 10 35.22 -25.27 30.50
C LEU A 10 34.54 -23.88 30.66
N LYS A 11 35.19 -22.90 31.30
CA LYS A 11 34.65 -21.53 31.40
C LYS A 11 35.00 -20.63 30.20
N CYS A 12 35.99 -20.99 29.39
CA CYS A 12 36.36 -20.22 28.19
C CYS A 12 35.75 -20.74 26.88
N ILE A 13 35.11 -21.92 26.89
CA ILE A 13 34.38 -22.45 25.72
C ILE A 13 32.86 -22.23 25.84
N LEU A 14 32.38 -21.76 27.00
CA LEU A 14 30.96 -21.39 27.23
C LEU A 14 30.64 -19.91 26.94
N PHE A 15 31.59 -19.14 26.39
CA PHE A 15 31.43 -17.71 26.10
C PHE A 15 31.41 -17.34 24.60
N THR A 16 31.13 -18.31 23.73
CA THR A 16 30.92 -18.07 22.28
C THR A 16 29.66 -18.73 21.70
N SER A 17 28.68 -19.09 22.54
CA SER A 17 27.40 -19.67 22.07
C SER A 17 26.17 -19.09 22.79
N ILE A 18 26.25 -17.87 23.32
CA ILE A 18 25.10 -17.12 23.85
C ILE A 18 24.97 -15.81 23.06
N ILE A 19 24.67 -15.94 21.77
CA ILE A 19 23.92 -14.93 21.01
C ILE A 19 22.86 -15.69 20.20
N SER A 20 21.96 -16.34 20.91
CA SER A 20 20.74 -16.93 20.34
C SER A 20 19.73 -17.08 21.47
N ALA A 21 19.31 -15.94 22.00
CA ALA A 21 18.09 -15.68 22.76
C ALA A 21 18.27 -14.34 23.49
N ILE A 22 18.37 -13.24 22.74
CA ILE A 22 17.63 -12.06 23.21
C ILE A 22 16.20 -12.47 22.92
N SER A 23 15.53 -13.06 23.91
CA SER A 23 14.08 -13.03 23.95
C SER A 23 13.71 -11.58 23.66
N ALA A 24 12.97 -11.37 22.58
CA ALA A 24 12.25 -10.13 22.39
C ALA A 24 11.27 -10.02 23.57
N ASP A 25 11.75 -9.55 24.71
CA ASP A 25 10.94 -8.76 25.63
C ASP A 25 10.67 -7.45 24.89
N ASN A 26 9.85 -7.56 23.84
CA ASN A 26 9.31 -6.42 23.15
C ASN A 26 8.48 -5.68 24.20
N ASN A 27 8.86 -4.43 24.43
CA ASN A 27 8.14 -3.42 25.21
C ASN A 27 6.72 -3.13 24.66
N ASP A 28 6.22 -3.91 23.70
CA ASP A 28 4.86 -3.78 23.20
C ASP A 28 3.86 -4.18 24.28
N SER A 29 3.26 -3.15 24.88
CA SER A 29 2.18 -3.27 25.85
C SER A 29 0.80 -3.05 25.24
N TYR A 30 0.68 -2.92 23.91
CA TYR A 30 -0.58 -2.51 23.29
C TYR A 30 -1.70 -3.52 23.52
N LEU A 31 -1.40 -4.81 23.58
CA LEU A 31 -2.38 -5.83 24.00
C LEU A 31 -2.12 -6.38 25.41
N LYS A 32 -1.05 -5.94 26.09
CA LYS A 32 -0.73 -6.41 27.45
C LYS A 32 -1.66 -5.75 28.46
N ASN A 33 -2.04 -6.50 29.48
CA ASN A 33 -2.89 -6.06 30.61
C ASN A 33 -4.31 -5.63 30.25
N ILE A 34 -4.80 -5.94 29.05
CA ILE A 34 -6.20 -5.71 28.70
C ILE A 34 -6.96 -7.03 28.87
N SER A 35 -7.96 -7.01 29.75
CA SER A 35 -8.87 -8.14 29.94
C SER A 35 -9.99 -8.09 28.90
N PHE A 36 -9.74 -8.61 27.70
CA PHE A 36 -10.80 -8.92 26.73
C PHE A 36 -10.75 -10.40 26.35
N ASN A 37 -11.92 -10.96 26.00
CA ASN A 37 -12.02 -12.35 25.59
C ASN A 37 -11.37 -12.50 24.21
N ARG A 38 -10.36 -13.36 24.09
CA ARG A 38 -9.68 -13.63 22.83
C ARG A 38 -9.44 -15.12 22.67
N GLY A 39 -9.66 -15.63 21.46
CA GLY A 39 -9.35 -17.01 21.12
C GLY A 39 -7.94 -17.38 21.52
N LYS A 40 -7.79 -18.49 22.25
CA LYS A 40 -6.50 -18.94 22.80
C LYS A 40 -5.42 -19.15 21.73
N ILE A 41 -5.81 -19.43 20.49
CA ILE A 41 -4.87 -19.49 19.36
C ILE A 41 -4.19 -18.14 19.11
N PHE A 42 -4.91 -17.03 19.17
CA PHE A 42 -4.38 -15.69 18.88
C PHE A 42 -3.49 -15.16 19.99
N SER A 43 -3.81 -15.45 21.25
CA SER A 43 -2.91 -15.11 22.36
C SER A 43 -1.62 -15.93 22.35
N LYS A 44 -1.67 -17.17 21.87
CA LYS A 44 -0.46 -17.99 21.70
C LYS A 44 0.38 -17.62 20.49
N THR A 45 -0.20 -16.94 19.50
CA THR A 45 0.51 -16.50 18.29
C THR A 45 0.95 -15.05 18.34
N ASP A 46 0.67 -14.31 19.42
CA ASP A 46 1.33 -13.03 19.64
C ASP A 46 2.83 -13.25 19.78
N TYR A 47 3.61 -12.56 18.95
CA TYR A 47 5.06 -12.70 18.86
C TYR A 47 5.58 -14.10 18.53
N ASN A 48 4.70 -14.96 18.01
CA ASN A 48 4.98 -16.35 17.67
C ASN A 48 4.24 -16.77 16.39
N VAL A 49 4.92 -16.73 15.25
CA VAL A 49 4.29 -17.06 13.95
C VAL A 49 3.95 -18.55 13.93
N ALA A 50 2.66 -18.87 13.78
CA ALA A 50 2.22 -20.26 13.71
C ALA A 50 2.66 -20.92 12.41
N LYS A 51 2.95 -22.21 12.44
CA LYS A 51 3.25 -23.00 11.24
C LYS A 51 2.09 -23.94 10.93
N PHE A 52 1.43 -23.69 9.80
CA PHE A 52 0.30 -24.47 9.30
C PHE A 52 0.80 -25.40 8.20
N ASN A 53 0.87 -26.71 8.49
CA ASN A 53 1.24 -27.72 7.50
C ASN A 53 -0.02 -28.43 7.02
N MET A 54 -0.51 -28.03 5.86
CA MET A 54 -1.67 -28.59 5.19
C MET A 54 -1.22 -29.75 4.30
N ILE A 55 -1.91 -30.89 4.40
CA ILE A 55 -1.68 -32.08 3.59
C ILE A 55 -2.98 -32.35 2.84
N ILE A 56 -2.95 -32.13 1.52
CA ILE A 56 -4.10 -32.18 0.62
C ILE A 56 -3.72 -33.07 -0.56
N SER A 57 -4.58 -34.00 -0.99
CA SER A 57 -4.28 -34.79 -2.20
C SER A 57 -4.09 -33.87 -3.40
N GLN A 58 -3.28 -34.29 -4.37
CA GLN A 58 -3.01 -33.47 -5.55
C GLN A 58 -4.30 -33.11 -6.29
N GLU A 59 -5.20 -34.07 -6.47
CA GLU A 59 -6.54 -33.87 -7.02
C GLU A 59 -7.33 -32.78 -6.28
N ASN A 60 -7.43 -32.87 -4.94
CA ASN A 60 -8.13 -31.87 -4.14
C ASN A 60 -7.47 -30.49 -4.22
N PHE A 61 -6.14 -30.44 -4.32
CA PHE A 61 -5.42 -29.18 -4.45
C PHE A 61 -5.62 -28.55 -5.84
N ASP A 62 -5.70 -29.36 -6.89
CA ASP A 62 -6.04 -28.91 -8.24
C ASP A 62 -7.47 -28.35 -8.30
N ILE A 63 -8.44 -28.99 -7.65
CA ILE A 63 -9.81 -28.46 -7.48
C ILE A 63 -9.78 -27.09 -6.79
N LEU A 64 -9.00 -26.92 -5.73
CA LEU A 64 -8.86 -25.63 -5.05
C LEU A 64 -8.26 -24.56 -5.98
N LYS A 65 -7.19 -24.87 -6.71
CA LYS A 65 -6.57 -23.95 -7.67
C LYS A 65 -7.53 -23.54 -8.79
N GLU A 66 -8.31 -24.48 -9.33
CA GLU A 66 -9.32 -24.17 -10.35
C GLU A 66 -10.42 -23.28 -9.78
N SER A 67 -10.95 -23.64 -8.60
CA SER A 67 -12.01 -22.85 -7.93
C SER A 67 -11.58 -21.43 -7.58
N ALA A 68 -10.28 -21.17 -7.40
CA ALA A 68 -9.77 -19.84 -7.14
C ALA A 68 -9.97 -18.87 -8.31
N ASN A 69 -10.20 -19.38 -9.53
CA ASN A 69 -10.41 -18.58 -10.74
C ASN A 69 -11.88 -18.44 -11.14
N ILE A 70 -12.80 -18.94 -10.32
CA ILE A 70 -14.25 -18.91 -10.53
C ILE A 70 -14.88 -17.99 -9.48
N VAL A 71 -15.75 -17.07 -9.93
CA VAL A 71 -16.68 -16.36 -9.06
C VAL A 71 -17.97 -17.15 -9.02
N TYR A 72 -18.39 -17.54 -7.82
CA TYR A 72 -19.63 -18.25 -7.58
C TYR A 72 -20.70 -17.23 -7.15
N GLU A 73 -21.91 -17.37 -7.69
CA GLU A 73 -23.05 -16.54 -7.26
C GLU A 73 -23.52 -16.95 -5.86
N ASN A 74 -23.50 -18.26 -5.57
CA ASN A 74 -23.78 -18.80 -4.24
C ASN A 74 -22.51 -19.39 -3.59
N GLU A 75 -22.25 -19.09 -2.30
CA GLU A 75 -21.12 -19.65 -1.55
C GLU A 75 -21.21 -21.18 -1.40
N ASP A 76 -22.41 -21.76 -1.49
CA ASP A 76 -22.61 -23.21 -1.33
C ASP A 76 -22.16 -24.02 -2.54
N ASP A 77 -22.11 -23.39 -3.71
CA ASP A 77 -21.56 -23.99 -4.92
C ASP A 77 -20.02 -24.04 -4.90
N GLU A 78 -19.39 -23.36 -3.94
CA GLU A 78 -17.94 -23.33 -3.82
C GLU A 78 -17.39 -24.72 -3.40
N PRO A 79 -16.41 -25.27 -4.14
CA PRO A 79 -15.78 -26.53 -3.79
C PRO A 79 -15.16 -26.52 -2.39
N LYS A 80 -15.52 -27.54 -1.61
CA LYS A 80 -14.96 -27.84 -0.30
C LYS A 80 -14.21 -29.16 -0.41
N VAL A 81 -12.91 -29.17 -0.11
CA VAL A 81 -12.07 -30.38 -0.22
C VAL A 81 -11.57 -30.81 1.14
N ASN A 82 -11.35 -32.11 1.32
CA ASN A 82 -10.84 -32.67 2.56
C ASN A 82 -9.32 -32.86 2.50
N GLY A 83 -8.70 -32.78 3.66
CA GLY A 83 -7.31 -33.13 3.88
C GLY A 83 -7.00 -33.14 5.36
N THR A 84 -5.74 -32.96 5.71
CA THR A 84 -5.31 -32.92 7.11
C THR A 84 -4.38 -31.75 7.37
N ILE A 85 -4.27 -31.34 8.62
CA ILE A 85 -3.45 -30.21 9.03
C ILE A 85 -2.65 -30.52 10.30
N ILE A 86 -1.45 -29.98 10.38
CA ILE A 86 -0.65 -29.90 11.59
C ILE A 86 -0.37 -28.42 11.88
N ILE A 87 -0.87 -27.92 13.00
CA ILE A 87 -0.67 -26.54 13.45
C ILE A 87 0.34 -26.54 14.60
N ASN A 88 1.51 -25.97 14.35
CA ASN A 88 2.57 -25.80 15.35
C ASN A 88 2.65 -24.34 15.82
N ILE A 89 2.70 -24.13 17.13
CA ILE A 89 2.86 -22.81 17.73
C ILE A 89 3.90 -22.96 18.84
N ASN A 90 5.03 -22.27 18.71
CA ASN A 90 6.20 -22.42 19.60
C ASN A 90 6.70 -23.86 19.64
N ASN A 91 6.96 -24.38 20.84
CA ASN A 91 7.36 -25.76 21.08
C ASN A 91 6.18 -26.75 21.15
N ASP A 92 4.94 -26.30 20.93
CA ASP A 92 3.77 -27.19 20.83
C ASP A 92 3.71 -27.72 19.39
N SER A 93 4.34 -28.88 19.16
CA SER A 93 4.16 -29.66 17.94
C SER A 93 2.74 -30.21 17.94
N GLY A 94 1.87 -29.63 17.12
CA GLY A 94 0.47 -30.05 17.05
C GLY A 94 0.33 -31.46 16.50
N ASN A 95 -0.71 -32.16 16.95
CA ASN A 95 -1.13 -33.41 16.33
C ASN A 95 -1.75 -33.14 14.97
N LYS A 96 -1.66 -34.13 14.08
CA LYS A 96 -2.39 -34.16 12.81
C LYS A 96 -3.90 -34.20 13.07
N MET A 97 -4.64 -33.35 12.37
CA MET A 97 -6.09 -33.23 12.47
C MET A 97 -6.72 -33.27 11.08
N ASP A 98 -7.95 -33.77 10.99
CA ASP A 98 -8.72 -33.67 9.76
C ASP A 98 -9.23 -32.24 9.56
N ALA A 99 -9.22 -31.77 8.32
CA ALA A 99 -9.65 -30.43 7.98
C ALA A 99 -10.31 -30.40 6.61
N GLN A 100 -11.30 -29.52 6.49
CA GLN A 100 -11.91 -29.14 5.23
C GLN A 100 -11.37 -27.77 4.81
N TYR A 101 -11.07 -27.63 3.53
CA TYR A 101 -10.50 -26.44 2.93
C TYR A 101 -11.42 -25.92 1.82
N LYS A 102 -11.58 -24.59 1.76
CA LYS A 102 -12.13 -23.91 0.59
C LYS A 102 -11.36 -22.63 0.30
N ILE A 103 -11.41 -22.14 -0.94
CA ILE A 103 -10.82 -20.85 -1.28
C ILE A 103 -11.61 -19.72 -0.61
N GLY A 104 -10.89 -18.75 -0.04
CA GLY A 104 -11.48 -17.60 0.65
C GLY A 104 -11.58 -16.33 -0.21
N GLY A 105 -12.53 -15.47 0.13
CA GLY A 105 -12.73 -14.16 -0.47
C GLY A 105 -13.67 -14.16 -1.69
N GLN A 106 -13.98 -12.97 -2.20
CA GLN A 106 -14.82 -12.76 -3.38
C GLN A 106 -14.04 -12.00 -4.46
N SER A 107 -13.75 -10.71 -4.24
CA SER A 107 -12.97 -9.87 -5.16
C SER A 107 -11.51 -10.34 -5.28
N THR A 108 -10.95 -10.83 -4.17
CA THR A 108 -9.58 -11.37 -4.12
C THR A 108 -9.45 -12.76 -4.72
N ARG A 109 -10.56 -13.37 -5.19
CA ARG A 109 -10.49 -14.61 -5.95
C ARG A 109 -9.67 -14.36 -7.20
N GLY A 110 -8.77 -15.29 -7.48
CA GLY A 110 -7.93 -15.23 -8.65
C GLY A 110 -6.72 -14.29 -8.52
N SER A 111 -6.46 -13.79 -7.32
CA SER A 111 -5.15 -13.27 -6.95
C SER A 111 -4.07 -14.36 -7.08
N LYS A 112 -2.82 -13.96 -7.37
CA LYS A 112 -1.72 -14.93 -7.59
C LYS A 112 -1.50 -15.85 -6.39
N LYS A 113 -1.70 -15.31 -5.19
CA LYS A 113 -1.58 -16.03 -3.92
C LYS A 113 -2.96 -16.20 -3.28
N MET A 114 -3.45 -17.44 -3.32
CA MET A 114 -4.81 -17.79 -2.91
C MET A 114 -5.01 -17.64 -1.40
N ASN A 115 -6.22 -17.25 -1.00
CA ASN A 115 -6.68 -17.29 0.38
C ASN A 115 -7.29 -18.65 0.71
N PHE A 116 -7.21 -19.08 1.97
CA PHE A 116 -7.83 -20.31 2.45
C PHE A 116 -8.81 -20.04 3.59
N ASN A 117 -9.96 -20.69 3.56
CA ASN A 117 -10.81 -20.90 4.72
C ASN A 117 -10.60 -22.35 5.19
N VAL A 118 -10.29 -22.52 6.48
CA VAL A 118 -9.94 -23.80 7.08
C VAL A 118 -10.97 -24.13 8.15
N LYS A 119 -11.64 -25.28 8.00
CA LYS A 119 -12.58 -25.82 8.99
C LYS A 119 -12.00 -27.12 9.54
N LEU A 120 -11.55 -27.07 10.79
CA LEU A 120 -11.03 -28.23 11.52
C LEU A 120 -12.17 -29.19 11.86
N ASP A 121 -11.89 -30.49 11.97
CA ASP A 121 -12.84 -31.48 12.48
C ASP A 121 -13.18 -31.21 13.96
N LYS A 122 -12.17 -30.84 14.75
CA LYS A 122 -12.21 -30.59 16.20
C LYS A 122 -11.61 -29.22 16.51
N LYS A 123 -12.00 -28.65 17.66
CA LYS A 123 -11.44 -27.37 18.11
C LYS A 123 -9.94 -27.54 18.42
N LYS A 124 -9.09 -26.65 17.89
CA LYS A 124 -7.69 -26.45 18.32
C LYS A 124 -7.60 -25.08 18.97
N LEU A 125 -7.15 -25.03 20.23
CA LEU A 125 -7.01 -23.79 21.02
C LEU A 125 -8.25 -22.88 20.95
N GLY A 126 -9.44 -23.47 21.06
CA GLY A 126 -10.73 -22.77 21.09
C GLY A 126 -11.37 -22.52 19.72
N ARG A 127 -10.68 -22.77 18.60
CA ARG A 127 -11.21 -22.49 17.26
C ARG A 127 -11.36 -23.73 16.39
N LYS A 128 -12.43 -23.73 15.59
CA LYS A 128 -12.73 -24.74 14.58
C LYS A 128 -12.62 -24.13 13.18
N ASP A 129 -13.14 -22.93 13.00
CA ASP A 129 -13.11 -22.19 11.75
C ASP A 129 -12.02 -21.11 11.81
N LEU A 130 -11.12 -21.09 10.82
CA LEU A 130 -10.02 -20.15 10.71
C LEU A 130 -9.89 -19.65 9.27
N ARG A 131 -9.39 -18.43 9.11
CA ARG A 131 -9.10 -17.83 7.80
C ARG A 131 -7.61 -17.57 7.66
N LEU A 132 -7.05 -17.93 6.52
CA LEU A 132 -5.70 -17.58 6.10
C LEU A 132 -5.84 -16.62 4.92
N ARG A 133 -5.45 -15.36 5.10
CA ARG A 133 -5.51 -14.33 4.06
C ARG A 133 -4.12 -13.99 3.55
N SER A 134 -3.99 -13.92 2.23
CA SER A 134 -2.74 -13.58 1.56
C SER A 134 -2.40 -12.09 1.66
N ALA A 135 -3.40 -11.24 1.97
CA ALA A 135 -3.28 -9.79 2.12
C ALA A 135 -2.51 -9.13 0.95
N MET A 136 -2.72 -9.64 -0.28
CA MET A 136 -1.97 -9.19 -1.47
C MET A 136 -2.16 -7.70 -1.78
N ILE A 137 -3.27 -7.10 -1.35
CA ILE A 137 -3.56 -5.69 -1.57
C ILE A 137 -2.91 -4.76 -0.53
N ASP A 138 -2.32 -5.31 0.54
CA ASP A 138 -1.72 -4.53 1.63
C ASP A 138 -0.18 -4.55 1.55
N PRO A 139 0.47 -3.47 1.08
CA PRO A 139 1.93 -3.41 1.03
C PRO A 139 2.58 -3.51 2.41
N SER A 140 1.91 -3.05 3.48
CA SER A 140 2.40 -3.14 4.86
C SER A 140 2.18 -4.52 5.49
N PHE A 141 1.23 -5.32 5.00
CA PHE A 141 0.80 -6.59 5.61
C PHE A 141 0.29 -6.47 7.07
N LEU A 142 0.15 -5.25 7.61
CA LEU A 142 -0.16 -4.99 9.03
C LEU A 142 -1.59 -4.50 9.24
N ARG A 143 -2.32 -4.08 8.20
CA ARG A 143 -3.61 -3.37 8.35
C ARG A 143 -4.68 -4.21 9.02
N ILE A 144 -4.76 -5.49 8.68
CA ILE A 144 -5.69 -6.44 9.32
C ILE A 144 -5.37 -6.55 10.81
N LYS A 145 -4.09 -6.75 11.16
CA LYS A 145 -3.64 -6.90 12.56
C LYS A 145 -3.94 -5.66 13.38
N ILE A 146 -3.49 -4.50 12.92
CA ILE A 146 -3.70 -3.22 13.60
C ILE A 146 -5.19 -2.91 13.74
N SER A 147 -6.01 -3.17 12.72
CA SER A 147 -7.46 -2.97 12.81
C SER A 147 -8.08 -3.85 13.90
N THR A 148 -7.81 -5.16 13.89
CA THR A 148 -8.34 -6.06 14.93
C THR A 148 -7.83 -5.69 16.31
N ASP A 149 -6.58 -5.27 16.44
CA ASP A 149 -5.99 -4.92 17.73
C ASP A 149 -6.59 -3.65 18.32
N ILE A 150 -6.87 -2.64 17.49
CA ILE A 150 -7.60 -1.44 17.91
C ILE A 150 -9.00 -1.79 18.42
N ILE A 151 -9.77 -2.55 17.64
CA ILE A 151 -11.15 -2.92 18.04
C ILE A 151 -11.16 -3.72 19.35
N ASN A 152 -10.28 -4.72 19.47
CA ASN A 152 -10.20 -5.53 20.70
C ASN A 152 -9.72 -4.68 21.90
N ARG A 153 -8.79 -3.75 21.69
CA ARG A 153 -8.32 -2.82 22.73
C ARG A 153 -9.40 -1.83 23.19
N MET A 154 -10.34 -1.48 22.32
CA MET A 154 -11.52 -0.68 22.68
C MET A 154 -12.51 -1.43 23.60
N GLY A 155 -12.23 -2.70 23.94
CA GLY A 155 -13.08 -3.56 24.77
C GLY A 155 -14.26 -4.16 24.02
N LEU A 156 -14.27 -4.06 22.68
CA LEU A 156 -15.32 -4.64 21.85
C LEU A 156 -15.02 -6.13 21.62
N ASN A 157 -16.01 -6.98 21.82
CA ASN A 157 -15.93 -8.39 21.43
C ASN A 157 -15.81 -8.48 19.90
N SER A 158 -14.62 -8.78 19.40
CA SER A 158 -14.34 -8.79 17.96
C SER A 158 -13.47 -9.97 17.54
N ILE A 159 -13.43 -10.22 16.24
CA ILE A 159 -12.44 -11.13 15.66
C ILE A 159 -11.02 -10.65 15.99
N SER A 160 -10.14 -11.62 16.18
CA SER A 160 -8.70 -11.38 16.36
C SER A 160 -7.94 -11.83 15.13
N SER A 161 -6.72 -11.33 14.98
CA SER A 161 -5.82 -11.81 13.96
C SER A 161 -4.38 -11.95 14.47
N SER A 162 -3.58 -12.70 13.73
CA SER A 162 -2.14 -12.88 13.90
C SER A 162 -1.55 -13.35 12.56
N PHE A 163 -0.41 -14.04 12.58
CA PHE A 163 0.31 -14.47 11.37
C PHE A 163 0.59 -15.98 11.38
N ALA A 164 0.61 -16.57 10.19
CA ALA A 164 0.93 -17.97 9.99
C ALA A 164 1.81 -18.19 8.75
N ASP A 165 2.88 -18.95 8.92
CA ASP A 165 3.60 -19.59 7.83
C ASP A 165 2.80 -20.80 7.34
N VAL A 166 2.43 -20.79 6.07
CA VAL A 166 1.61 -21.85 5.48
C VAL A 166 2.45 -22.74 4.59
N PHE A 167 2.25 -24.04 4.72
CA PHE A 167 2.82 -25.07 3.88
C PHE A 167 1.70 -25.94 3.33
N VAL A 168 1.74 -26.28 2.04
CA VAL A 168 0.85 -27.27 1.43
C VAL A 168 1.72 -28.36 0.85
N ASN A 169 1.52 -29.61 1.28
CA ASN A 169 2.30 -30.77 0.81
C ASN A 169 3.82 -30.55 0.91
N ASN A 170 4.28 -29.99 2.04
CA ASN A 170 5.67 -29.60 2.35
C ASN A 170 6.24 -28.43 1.54
N GLU A 171 5.49 -27.87 0.58
CA GLU A 171 5.89 -26.68 -0.14
C GLU A 171 5.49 -25.42 0.65
N TYR A 172 6.41 -24.46 0.76
CA TYR A 172 6.18 -23.20 1.48
C TYR A 172 5.31 -22.25 0.65
N MET A 173 4.10 -21.97 1.13
CA MET A 173 3.14 -21.08 0.48
C MET A 173 3.33 -19.61 0.85
N GLY A 174 4.22 -19.29 1.78
CA GLY A 174 4.42 -17.91 2.25
C GLY A 174 3.74 -17.58 3.58
N LEU A 175 3.85 -16.32 3.97
CA LEU A 175 3.22 -15.77 5.18
C LEU A 175 1.75 -15.40 4.90
N TYR A 176 0.87 -15.68 5.85
CA TYR A 176 -0.56 -15.36 5.78
C TYR A 176 -1.00 -14.62 7.04
N ALA A 177 -1.98 -13.73 6.91
CA ALA A 177 -2.75 -13.25 8.05
C ALA A 177 -3.70 -14.37 8.51
N LEU A 178 -3.53 -14.81 9.76
CA LEU A 178 -4.41 -15.74 10.45
C LEU A 178 -5.53 -14.93 11.10
N ILE A 179 -6.80 -15.21 10.77
CA ILE A 179 -7.94 -14.40 11.19
C ILE A 179 -9.02 -15.29 11.80
N ASP A 180 -9.63 -14.80 12.88
CA ASP A 180 -10.81 -15.38 13.50
C ASP A 180 -12.06 -15.19 12.63
N VAL A 181 -13.16 -15.85 12.96
CA VAL A 181 -14.40 -15.76 12.18
C VAL A 181 -15.61 -15.72 13.11
N TYR A 182 -16.52 -14.78 12.87
CA TYR A 182 -17.85 -14.83 13.49
C TYR A 182 -18.61 -16.04 12.94
N LYS A 183 -18.68 -17.09 13.76
CA LYS A 183 -19.54 -18.26 13.56
C LYS A 183 -20.31 -18.56 14.84
N LYS A 184 -21.34 -19.41 14.75
CA LYS A 184 -22.16 -19.83 15.91
C LYS A 184 -21.26 -20.26 17.11
N SER A 185 -20.15 -20.96 16.84
CA SER A 185 -19.17 -21.37 17.87
C SER A 185 -18.43 -20.20 18.54
N TRP A 186 -18.07 -19.16 17.78
CA TRP A 186 -17.41 -17.96 18.27
C TRP A 186 -18.37 -17.14 19.15
N VAL A 187 -19.61 -16.91 18.65
CA VAL A 187 -20.62 -16.12 19.36
C VAL A 187 -20.96 -16.76 20.71
N LYS A 188 -21.16 -18.08 20.72
CA LYS A 188 -21.42 -18.82 21.96
C LYS A 188 -20.30 -18.68 22.99
N GLU A 189 -19.05 -18.70 22.55
CA GLU A 189 -17.89 -18.54 23.44
C GLU A 189 -17.75 -17.12 23.99
N TYR A 190 -17.97 -16.09 23.16
CA TYR A 190 -17.73 -14.69 23.55
C TYR A 190 -18.86 -14.10 24.38
N TYR A 191 -20.09 -14.54 24.13
CA TYR A 191 -21.28 -14.05 24.82
C TYR A 191 -21.84 -15.07 25.83
N ASN A 192 -21.14 -16.20 26.05
CA ASN A 192 -21.55 -17.29 26.95
C ASN A 192 -22.95 -17.85 26.63
N LEU A 193 -23.21 -18.14 25.35
CA LEU A 193 -24.53 -18.52 24.82
C LEU A 193 -24.70 -20.01 24.53
N ASP A 194 -23.84 -20.88 25.07
CA ASP A 194 -23.86 -22.32 24.73
C ASP A 194 -25.22 -23.00 24.91
N LYS A 195 -26.04 -22.49 25.84
CA LYS A 195 -27.38 -23.00 26.19
C LYS A 195 -28.52 -22.06 25.81
N ASP A 196 -28.25 -20.94 25.15
CA ASP A 196 -29.28 -19.97 24.80
C ASP A 196 -29.67 -20.12 23.32
N PRO A 197 -30.87 -20.65 23.00
CA PRO A 197 -31.32 -20.78 21.62
C PRO A 197 -31.92 -19.50 21.04
N SER A 198 -32.06 -18.42 21.83
CA SER A 198 -32.81 -17.22 21.45
C SER A 198 -31.98 -16.18 20.68
N TYR A 199 -30.66 -16.36 20.59
CA TYR A 199 -29.83 -15.42 19.84
C TYR A 199 -29.96 -15.64 18.33
N LYS A 200 -29.86 -14.56 17.56
CA LYS A 200 -29.83 -14.60 16.09
C LYS A 200 -28.60 -13.88 15.56
N ILE A 201 -28.07 -14.34 14.44
CA ILE A 201 -26.92 -13.73 13.77
C ILE A 201 -27.34 -13.44 12.34
N PHE A 202 -27.26 -12.17 11.93
CA PHE A 202 -27.49 -11.75 10.55
C PHE A 202 -26.16 -11.32 9.94
N LYS A 203 -25.85 -11.81 8.74
CA LYS A 203 -24.66 -11.41 7.96
C LYS A 203 -25.07 -10.38 6.92
N CYS A 204 -24.46 -9.21 6.99
CA CYS A 204 -24.64 -8.11 6.04
C CYS A 204 -23.39 -8.03 5.16
N ARG A 205 -23.43 -8.77 4.04
CA ARG A 205 -22.29 -8.94 3.14
C ARG A 205 -22.35 -8.03 1.91
N ASP A 206 -23.56 -7.81 1.42
CA ASP A 206 -23.78 -7.12 0.15
C ASP A 206 -23.84 -5.61 0.36
N GLU A 207 -23.49 -4.84 -0.68
CA GLU A 207 -23.52 -3.39 -0.62
C GLU A 207 -24.92 -2.86 -0.29
N ASN A 208 -24.96 -1.69 0.34
CA ASN A 208 -26.14 -0.97 0.81
C ASN A 208 -26.82 -1.57 2.05
N SER A 209 -26.26 -2.58 2.73
CA SER A 209 -26.63 -2.94 4.11
C SER A 209 -26.30 -1.79 5.07
N ASP A 210 -27.23 -0.87 5.20
CA ASP A 210 -26.93 0.45 5.76
C ASP A 210 -27.92 0.90 6.84
N LEU A 211 -28.63 -0.07 7.40
CA LEU A 211 -29.63 0.08 8.45
C LEU A 211 -30.80 0.99 8.08
N THR A 212 -31.09 1.15 6.78
CA THR A 212 -32.28 1.84 6.30
C THR A 212 -33.38 0.83 5.90
N ILE A 213 -34.64 1.26 5.99
CA ILE A 213 -35.82 0.43 5.70
C ILE A 213 -35.76 -0.13 4.27
N ASN A 214 -35.28 0.65 3.31
CA ASN A 214 -35.25 0.26 1.89
C ASN A 214 -34.27 -0.87 1.59
N ASN A 215 -33.23 -1.04 2.42
CA ASN A 215 -32.14 -1.97 2.16
C ASN A 215 -32.12 -3.17 3.12
N ILE A 216 -33.24 -3.45 3.78
CA ILE A 216 -33.28 -4.47 4.83
C ILE A 216 -32.96 -5.90 4.34
N ASN A 217 -33.32 -6.20 3.10
CA ASN A 217 -33.15 -7.53 2.52
C ASN A 217 -31.69 -7.84 2.12
N THR A 218 -30.74 -6.94 2.39
CA THR A 218 -29.31 -7.11 2.09
C THR A 218 -28.55 -7.88 3.17
N CYS A 219 -29.18 -8.13 4.32
CA CYS A 219 -28.63 -8.97 5.38
C CYS A 219 -29.39 -10.30 5.46
N ALA A 220 -28.66 -11.41 5.55
CA ALA A 220 -29.23 -12.77 5.63
C ALA A 220 -29.10 -13.34 7.04
N ASP A 221 -30.10 -14.11 7.50
CA ASP A 221 -30.01 -14.91 8.73
C ASP A 221 -28.99 -16.04 8.53
N GLU A 222 -28.03 -16.22 9.44
CA GLU A 222 -27.06 -17.33 9.41
C GLU A 222 -27.69 -18.67 9.84
N ASP A 223 -28.98 -18.70 10.18
CA ASP A 223 -29.75 -19.93 10.28
C ASP A 223 -30.32 -20.39 8.94
N GLU A 224 -29.47 -21.03 8.14
CA GLU A 224 -29.79 -21.51 6.78
C GLU A 224 -30.95 -22.52 6.75
N ASP A 225 -31.15 -23.29 7.83
CA ASP A 225 -32.22 -24.32 7.90
C ASP A 225 -33.62 -23.70 8.04
N ASN A 226 -33.71 -22.52 8.67
CA ASN A 226 -34.99 -21.83 8.93
C ASN A 226 -34.77 -20.31 9.00
N PRO A 227 -34.45 -19.65 7.87
CA PRO A 227 -34.12 -18.24 7.86
C PRO A 227 -35.34 -17.38 8.22
N ASP A 228 -35.17 -16.43 9.16
CA ASP A 228 -36.25 -15.54 9.58
C ASP A 228 -35.75 -14.12 9.85
N SER A 229 -36.06 -13.23 8.90
CA SER A 229 -35.73 -11.80 8.91
C SER A 229 -36.74 -10.92 9.65
N SER A 230 -37.84 -11.45 10.20
CA SER A 230 -38.89 -10.64 10.84
C SER A 230 -38.35 -9.82 12.02
N ALA A 231 -37.44 -10.41 12.81
CA ALA A 231 -36.80 -9.71 13.91
C ALA A 231 -35.91 -8.55 13.43
N LEU A 232 -35.18 -8.74 12.33
CA LEU A 232 -34.38 -7.69 11.72
C LEU A 232 -35.27 -6.58 11.16
N GLN A 233 -36.42 -6.94 10.57
CA GLN A 233 -37.44 -6.00 10.13
C GLN A 233 -37.96 -5.10 11.24
N ALA A 234 -38.43 -5.69 12.32
CA ALA A 234 -38.89 -4.92 13.47
C ALA A 234 -37.78 -4.00 14.04
N PHE A 235 -36.51 -4.46 14.03
CA PHE A 235 -35.38 -3.67 14.49
C PHE A 235 -35.09 -2.46 13.59
N VAL A 236 -34.97 -2.66 12.27
CA VAL A 236 -34.66 -1.59 11.32
C VAL A 236 -35.81 -0.57 11.28
N GLU A 237 -37.06 -1.02 11.35
CA GLU A 237 -38.22 -0.13 11.47
C GLU A 237 -38.15 0.70 12.76
N ALA A 238 -37.83 0.07 13.90
CA ALA A 238 -37.72 0.74 15.19
C ALA A 238 -36.62 1.82 15.21
N ILE A 239 -35.40 1.52 14.75
CA ILE A 239 -34.29 2.50 14.77
C ILE A 239 -34.51 3.67 13.78
N ASN A 240 -35.40 3.50 12.80
CA ASN A 240 -35.78 4.55 11.86
C ASN A 240 -37.05 5.31 12.28
N ASP A 241 -37.68 4.97 13.42
CA ASP A 241 -38.80 5.73 13.95
C ASP A 241 -38.33 7.10 14.48
N LYS A 242 -38.94 8.16 13.96
CA LYS A 242 -38.69 9.55 14.37
C LYS A 242 -39.09 9.84 15.81
N LYS A 243 -40.06 9.10 16.34
CA LYS A 243 -40.62 9.31 17.68
C LYS A 243 -39.80 8.67 18.80
N LYS A 244 -39.04 7.60 18.52
CA LYS A 244 -38.26 6.90 19.56
C LYS A 244 -37.24 7.81 20.22
N THR A 245 -37.14 7.76 21.54
CA THR A 245 -36.12 8.44 22.33
C THR A 245 -34.81 7.65 22.36
N LEU A 246 -33.74 8.24 22.89
CA LEU A 246 -32.47 7.53 23.07
C LEU A 246 -32.61 6.37 24.07
N ASP A 247 -33.38 6.56 25.13
CA ASP A 247 -33.62 5.54 26.15
C ASP A 247 -34.34 4.33 25.54
N GLU A 248 -35.40 4.56 24.75
CA GLU A 248 -36.11 3.51 24.02
C GLU A 248 -35.25 2.81 22.95
N LEU A 249 -34.23 3.47 22.42
CA LEU A 249 -33.26 2.83 21.52
C LEU A 249 -32.29 1.94 22.32
N THR A 250 -31.86 2.37 23.51
CA THR A 250 -30.95 1.61 24.38
C THR A 250 -31.57 0.29 24.86
N GLU A 251 -32.90 0.20 24.92
CA GLU A 251 -33.61 -1.06 25.22
C GLU A 251 -33.51 -2.11 24.11
N ILE A 252 -33.25 -1.69 22.86
CA ILE A 252 -33.23 -2.58 21.70
C ILE A 252 -31.86 -2.70 21.03
N MET A 253 -30.92 -1.77 21.25
CA MET A 253 -29.59 -1.83 20.67
C MET A 253 -28.53 -1.38 21.65
N ASP A 254 -27.33 -1.94 21.50
CA ASP A 254 -26.17 -1.45 22.22
C ASP A 254 -25.65 -0.18 21.55
N VAL A 255 -26.26 0.95 21.91
CA VAL A 255 -25.98 2.29 21.35
C VAL A 255 -24.48 2.60 21.41
N ASP A 256 -23.81 2.24 22.50
CA ASP A 256 -22.38 2.50 22.68
C ASP A 256 -21.53 1.69 21.70
N LEU A 257 -21.81 0.40 21.52
CA LEU A 257 -21.09 -0.43 20.54
C LEU A 257 -21.30 0.04 19.09
N PHE A 258 -22.50 0.50 18.74
CA PHE A 258 -22.75 1.10 17.41
C PHE A 258 -21.95 2.38 17.20
N ILE A 259 -22.00 3.33 18.15
CA ILE A 259 -21.24 4.57 18.06
C ILE A 259 -19.73 4.29 17.99
N LYS A 260 -19.21 3.41 18.85
CA LYS A 260 -17.79 3.01 18.83
C LYS A 260 -17.38 2.37 17.51
N SER A 261 -18.23 1.54 16.92
CA SER A 261 -17.97 0.91 15.61
C SER A 261 -17.88 1.94 14.49
N TRP A 262 -18.80 2.91 14.46
CA TRP A 262 -18.76 4.00 13.46
C TRP A 262 -17.56 4.93 13.64
N ILE A 263 -17.20 5.27 14.88
CA ILE A 263 -15.99 6.04 15.16
C ILE A 263 -14.76 5.26 14.68
N PHE A 264 -14.68 3.96 14.96
CA PHE A 264 -13.60 3.10 14.48
C PHE A 264 -13.49 3.13 12.95
N GLU A 265 -14.59 2.86 12.24
CA GLU A 265 -14.65 2.88 10.77
C GLU A 265 -14.10 4.20 10.21
N TRP A 266 -14.52 5.33 10.76
CA TRP A 266 -14.04 6.65 10.35
C TRP A 266 -12.55 6.88 10.65
N LEU A 267 -12.09 6.51 11.84
CA LEU A 267 -10.69 6.71 12.26
C LEU A 267 -9.72 5.90 11.38
N VAL A 268 -10.03 4.63 11.13
CA VAL A 268 -9.23 3.79 10.23
C VAL A 268 -9.49 4.07 8.75
N GLY A 269 -10.46 4.93 8.45
CA GLY A 269 -10.78 5.33 7.08
C GLY A 269 -11.37 4.21 6.26
N SER A 270 -12.28 3.44 6.84
CA SER A 270 -12.95 2.38 6.11
C SER A 270 -14.11 2.93 5.28
N VAL A 271 -14.17 2.50 4.03
CA VAL A 271 -15.28 2.73 3.10
C VAL A 271 -16.10 1.47 2.86
N ASP A 272 -15.58 0.30 3.26
CA ASP A 272 -16.20 -1.00 2.97
C ASP A 272 -16.99 -1.56 4.16
N HIS A 273 -17.43 -0.70 5.08
CA HIS A 273 -18.23 -1.06 6.26
C HIS A 273 -19.56 -0.28 6.31
N MET A 274 -20.20 -0.20 7.48
CA MET A 274 -21.57 0.30 7.66
C MET A 274 -21.79 1.74 7.18
N LEU A 275 -20.82 2.63 7.39
CA LEU A 275 -20.99 4.06 7.15
C LEU A 275 -21.06 4.44 5.67
N VAL A 276 -20.31 3.75 4.81
CA VAL A 276 -20.12 4.14 3.40
C VAL A 276 -20.78 3.13 2.45
N ASN A 277 -20.13 2.02 2.13
CA ASN A 277 -20.69 1.02 1.21
C ASN A 277 -21.82 0.18 1.85
N GLY A 278 -21.91 0.15 3.19
CA GLY A 278 -22.91 -0.62 3.91
C GLY A 278 -22.73 -2.12 3.70
N LYS A 279 -21.63 -2.71 4.17
CA LYS A 279 -21.36 -4.15 4.08
C LYS A 279 -20.30 -4.59 5.09
N ASN A 280 -19.91 -5.87 5.06
CA ASN A 280 -18.86 -6.45 5.91
C ASN A 280 -19.08 -6.31 7.42
N TYR A 281 -20.32 -6.54 7.86
CA TYR A 281 -20.63 -6.66 9.29
C TYR A 281 -21.66 -7.75 9.55
N TYR A 282 -21.74 -8.17 10.80
CA TYR A 282 -22.83 -8.98 11.31
C TYR A 282 -23.64 -8.17 12.32
N LEU A 283 -24.90 -8.56 12.49
CA LEU A 283 -25.76 -8.12 13.57
C LEU A 283 -26.08 -9.33 14.45
N LEU A 284 -25.68 -9.25 15.71
CA LEU A 284 -26.06 -10.22 16.74
C LEU A 284 -27.26 -9.67 17.50
N LYS A 285 -28.36 -10.41 17.54
CA LYS A 285 -29.47 -10.17 18.46
C LYS A 285 -29.33 -11.10 19.65
N TYR A 286 -29.21 -10.56 20.86
CA TYR A 286 -29.13 -11.32 22.10
C TYR A 286 -29.82 -10.56 23.24
N LYS A 287 -30.66 -11.25 24.04
CA LYS A 287 -31.47 -10.62 25.11
C LYS A 287 -32.26 -9.38 24.63
N ASN A 288 -32.80 -9.47 23.41
CA ASN A 288 -33.48 -8.37 22.71
C ASN A 288 -32.62 -7.14 22.35
N VAL A 289 -31.31 -7.18 22.62
CA VAL A 289 -30.36 -6.14 22.24
C VAL A 289 -29.63 -6.53 20.96
N TRP A 290 -29.53 -5.59 20.04
CA TRP A 290 -28.79 -5.71 18.79
C TRP A 290 -27.36 -5.18 18.95
N ILE A 291 -26.38 -5.92 18.43
CA ILE A 291 -24.94 -5.65 18.57
C ILE A 291 -24.26 -5.76 17.20
N PRO A 292 -23.47 -4.75 16.77
CA PRO A 292 -22.72 -4.80 15.52
C PRO A 292 -21.40 -5.56 15.68
N LEU A 293 -21.04 -6.35 14.67
CA LEU A 293 -19.81 -7.14 14.62
C LEU A 293 -19.15 -6.97 13.24
N ILE A 294 -18.29 -5.96 13.11
CA ILE A 294 -17.58 -5.63 11.85
C ILE A 294 -16.42 -6.60 11.56
N TYR A 295 -16.15 -6.86 10.27
CA TYR A 295 -15.05 -7.72 9.79
C TYR A 295 -14.52 -7.24 8.42
N ASP A 296 -13.42 -7.84 7.95
CA ASP A 296 -12.79 -7.53 6.64
C ASP A 296 -12.03 -6.18 6.61
N PHE A 297 -10.80 -6.21 7.15
CA PHE A 297 -10.02 -5.01 7.46
C PHE A 297 -8.79 -4.80 6.57
N ASP A 298 -8.78 -5.36 5.37
CA ASP A 298 -7.67 -5.28 4.42
C ASP A 298 -7.61 -3.93 3.67
N ALA A 299 -8.75 -3.27 3.48
CA ALA A 299 -8.88 -1.95 2.82
C ALA A 299 -8.96 -0.75 3.80
N ASN A 300 -8.17 -0.78 4.88
CA ASN A 300 -8.14 0.29 5.90
C ASN A 300 -6.86 1.16 5.79
N PHE A 301 -6.80 2.25 6.55
CA PHE A 301 -5.66 3.16 6.69
C PHE A 301 -5.17 3.72 5.35
N GLY A 302 -6.11 4.21 4.54
CA GLY A 302 -5.80 4.79 3.24
C GLY A 302 -5.37 3.77 2.19
N ASN A 303 -5.64 2.48 2.40
CA ASN A 303 -5.51 1.45 1.36
C ASN A 303 -6.76 1.40 0.51
N ASP A 304 -6.60 1.35 -0.81
CA ASP A 304 -7.68 1.17 -1.80
C ASP A 304 -8.84 2.19 -1.76
N ILE A 305 -8.72 3.26 -0.98
CA ILE A 305 -9.79 4.24 -0.78
C ILE A 305 -9.87 5.29 -1.90
N ASN A 306 -8.77 5.53 -2.64
CA ASN A 306 -8.60 6.75 -3.42
C ASN A 306 -9.66 6.97 -4.52
N GLU A 307 -10.12 5.95 -5.23
CA GLU A 307 -11.12 6.11 -6.30
C GLU A 307 -12.54 6.29 -5.76
N GLN A 308 -12.94 5.42 -4.81
CA GLN A 308 -14.24 5.52 -4.14
C GLN A 308 -14.36 6.87 -3.40
N PHE A 309 -13.29 7.28 -2.73
CA PHE A 309 -13.25 8.52 -1.97
C PHE A 309 -13.27 9.78 -2.83
N LYS A 310 -12.54 9.80 -3.95
CA LYS A 310 -12.63 10.91 -4.91
C LYS A 310 -14.05 11.11 -5.41
N THR A 311 -14.76 10.01 -5.65
CA THR A 311 -16.17 10.03 -6.08
C THR A 311 -17.08 10.61 -5.00
N LEU A 312 -16.83 10.26 -3.73
CA LEU A 312 -17.68 10.68 -2.61
C LEU A 312 -17.37 12.10 -2.09
N TYR A 313 -16.09 12.52 -2.04
CA TYR A 313 -15.66 13.72 -1.31
C TYR A 313 -14.68 14.64 -2.06
N GLY A 314 -14.37 14.33 -3.33
CA GLY A 314 -13.49 15.13 -4.18
C GLY A 314 -12.00 15.03 -3.83
N ASN A 315 -11.26 16.14 -3.98
CA ASN A 315 -9.80 16.18 -3.85
C ASN A 315 -9.28 16.34 -2.39
N LYS A 316 -10.13 16.11 -1.38
CA LYS A 316 -9.72 16.22 0.02
C LYS A 316 -8.84 15.06 0.42
N ASN A 317 -7.91 15.30 1.33
CA ASN A 317 -7.16 14.22 1.99
C ASN A 317 -8.14 13.38 2.83
N PRO A 318 -8.28 12.06 2.58
CA PRO A 318 -9.25 11.24 3.31
C PRO A 318 -9.02 11.23 4.83
N ALA A 319 -7.77 11.34 5.28
CA ALA A 319 -7.44 11.40 6.71
C ALA A 319 -7.94 12.70 7.40
N GLU A 320 -8.33 13.72 6.63
CA GLU A 320 -8.73 15.05 7.09
C GLU A 320 -10.21 15.36 6.81
N VAL A 321 -11.05 14.33 6.70
CA VAL A 321 -12.51 14.50 6.55
C VAL A 321 -13.21 14.29 7.89
N LYS A 322 -14.12 15.23 8.23
CA LYS A 322 -14.96 15.18 9.43
C LYS A 322 -15.89 13.97 9.43
N PHE A 323 -16.19 13.43 10.60
CA PHE A 323 -17.11 12.30 10.81
C PHE A 323 -18.46 12.53 10.13
N ASP A 324 -19.10 13.70 10.34
CA ASP A 324 -20.41 14.05 9.76
C ASP A 324 -20.39 14.26 8.23
N LYS A 325 -19.20 14.21 7.63
CA LYS A 325 -18.97 14.25 6.19
C LYS A 325 -18.41 12.92 5.67
N TRP A 326 -18.22 11.91 6.52
CA TRP A 326 -17.70 10.60 6.14
C TRP A 326 -18.78 9.65 5.62
N TYR A 327 -20.06 9.94 5.84
CA TYR A 327 -21.16 9.09 5.40
C TYR A 327 -22.24 9.92 4.70
N THR A 328 -23.06 9.27 3.89
CA THR A 328 -24.26 9.87 3.27
C THR A 328 -25.38 9.99 4.30
N ASN A 329 -26.54 10.58 3.99
CA ASN A 329 -27.57 10.84 5.01
C ASN A 329 -28.07 9.54 5.71
N ARG A 330 -27.68 9.33 6.97
CA ARG A 330 -28.03 8.17 7.79
C ARG A 330 -28.75 8.63 9.05
N TYR A 331 -30.07 8.43 9.09
CA TYR A 331 -30.90 8.94 10.19
C TYR A 331 -30.45 8.43 11.57
N ILE A 332 -30.24 7.12 11.72
CA ILE A 332 -29.84 6.55 13.03
C ILE A 332 -28.46 7.05 13.47
N VAL A 333 -27.50 7.19 12.55
CA VAL A 333 -26.17 7.74 12.85
C VAL A 333 -26.30 9.18 13.33
N ASP A 334 -27.04 10.01 12.59
CA ASP A 334 -27.27 11.41 12.95
C ASP A 334 -27.98 11.55 14.30
N LYS A 335 -28.99 10.71 14.55
CA LYS A 335 -29.73 10.69 15.80
C LYS A 335 -28.84 10.37 16.99
N LEU A 336 -27.91 9.44 16.85
CA LEU A 336 -27.05 8.99 17.94
C LEU A 336 -25.79 9.85 18.12
N THR A 337 -25.37 10.63 17.11
CA THR A 337 -24.07 11.31 17.12
C THR A 337 -24.12 12.84 17.00
N LYS A 338 -25.30 13.44 16.75
CA LYS A 338 -25.44 14.90 16.57
C LYS A 338 -26.42 15.51 17.57
N GLY A 339 -26.46 16.84 17.60
CA GLY A 339 -27.39 17.62 18.43
C GLY A 339 -27.24 17.29 19.91
N ASN A 340 -28.34 16.96 20.58
CA ASN A 340 -28.33 16.64 22.01
C ASN A 340 -27.47 15.41 22.36
N ASN A 341 -27.21 14.52 21.40
CA ASN A 341 -26.44 13.29 21.61
C ASN A 341 -24.96 13.43 21.20
N GLU A 342 -24.52 14.59 20.70
CA GLU A 342 -23.13 14.83 20.31
C GLU A 342 -22.14 14.58 21.45
N LYS A 343 -22.55 14.85 22.70
CA LYS A 343 -21.71 14.58 23.87
C LYS A 343 -21.39 13.08 24.04
N VAL A 344 -22.32 12.19 23.69
CA VAL A 344 -22.09 10.73 23.74
C VAL A 344 -21.04 10.34 22.71
N PHE A 345 -21.16 10.85 21.48
CA PHE A 345 -20.15 10.68 20.44
C PHE A 345 -18.77 11.20 20.87
N LEU A 346 -18.68 12.42 21.40
CA LEU A 346 -17.41 13.03 21.81
C LEU A 346 -16.77 12.27 22.98
N ASN A 347 -17.55 11.73 23.91
CA ASN A 347 -17.04 10.92 25.01
C ASN A 347 -16.43 9.61 24.50
N HIS A 348 -17.10 8.90 23.58
CA HIS A 348 -16.56 7.69 22.97
C HIS A 348 -15.34 7.99 22.10
N LEU A 349 -15.36 9.11 21.37
CA LEU A 349 -14.21 9.55 20.59
C LEU A 349 -12.99 9.84 21.48
N GLN A 350 -13.19 10.53 22.61
CA GLN A 350 -12.16 10.78 23.61
C GLN A 350 -11.58 9.47 24.16
N ASP A 351 -12.44 8.53 24.57
CA ASP A 351 -12.04 7.21 25.06
C ASP A 351 -11.17 6.46 24.04
N ILE A 352 -11.62 6.41 22.78
CA ILE A 352 -10.88 5.74 21.71
C ILE A 352 -9.54 6.43 21.45
N ILE A 353 -9.48 7.76 21.43
CA ILE A 353 -8.26 8.53 21.18
C ILE A 353 -7.25 8.40 22.33
N ASP A 354 -7.71 8.34 23.57
CA ASP A 354 -6.82 8.14 24.72
C ASP A 354 -6.30 6.70 24.79
N ASN A 355 -7.19 5.73 24.53
CA ASN A 355 -6.94 4.36 24.88
C ASN A 355 -6.58 3.45 23.71
N ALA A 356 -6.90 3.76 22.45
CA ALA A 356 -6.67 2.85 21.32
C ALA A 356 -6.05 3.52 20.08
N PHE A 357 -6.65 4.59 19.57
CA PHE A 357 -6.19 5.30 18.37
C PHE A 357 -5.25 6.46 18.74
N ASN A 358 -4.14 6.16 19.41
CA ASN A 358 -3.13 7.14 19.80
C ASN A 358 -1.76 6.80 19.17
N PRO A 359 -1.07 7.73 18.47
CA PRO A 359 0.27 7.49 17.94
C PRO A 359 1.28 6.96 18.97
N ASP A 360 1.23 7.44 20.21
CA ASP A 360 2.17 7.02 21.27
C ASP A 360 1.92 5.56 21.71
N LEU A 361 0.74 5.03 21.43
CA LEU A 361 0.39 3.62 21.64
C LEU A 361 0.62 2.78 20.37
N LEU A 362 0.16 3.29 19.23
CA LEU A 362 0.13 2.55 17.96
C LEU A 362 1.49 2.47 17.29
N PHE A 363 2.34 3.50 17.37
CA PHE A 363 3.63 3.47 16.68
C PHE A 363 4.59 2.44 17.27
N PRO A 364 4.80 2.37 18.61
CA PRO A 364 5.60 1.30 19.21
C PRO A 364 5.05 -0.10 18.90
N HIS A 365 3.73 -0.24 18.84
CA HIS A 365 3.07 -1.49 18.47
C HIS A 365 3.34 -1.87 17.01
N ILE A 366 3.17 -0.94 16.06
CA ILE A 366 3.50 -1.13 14.65
C ILE A 366 4.98 -1.48 14.48
N ASP A 367 5.89 -0.79 15.18
CA ASP A 367 7.33 -1.07 15.12
C ASP A 367 7.68 -2.46 15.62
N SER A 368 7.04 -2.89 16.72
CA SER A 368 7.23 -4.22 17.29
C SER A 368 6.73 -5.31 16.36
N LEU A 369 5.53 -5.15 15.79
CA LEU A 369 5.00 -6.07 14.77
C LEU A 369 5.89 -6.08 13.53
N LYS A 370 6.30 -4.90 13.05
CA LYS A 370 7.12 -4.73 11.85
C LYS A 370 8.45 -5.46 11.97
N SER A 371 9.11 -5.29 13.13
CA SER A 371 10.36 -5.98 13.45
C SER A 371 10.15 -7.49 13.56
N TRP A 372 9.08 -7.92 14.24
CA TRP A 372 8.81 -9.33 14.49
C TRP A 372 8.55 -10.12 13.20
N ILE A 373 7.67 -9.64 12.31
CA ILE A 373 7.33 -10.37 11.09
C ILE A 373 8.27 -10.07 9.91
N GLY A 374 9.24 -9.16 10.08
CA GLY A 374 10.09 -8.68 8.99
C GLY A 374 10.82 -9.79 8.24
N SER A 375 11.40 -10.77 8.95
CA SER A 375 12.07 -11.92 8.31
C SER A 375 11.11 -12.81 7.52
N TYR A 376 9.87 -12.95 7.99
CA TYR A 376 8.83 -13.74 7.34
C TYR A 376 8.32 -13.06 6.08
N ILE A 377 8.10 -11.74 6.14
CA ILE A 377 7.75 -10.93 4.96
C ILE A 377 8.87 -10.99 3.92
N LYS A 378 10.14 -10.87 4.34
CA LYS A 378 11.28 -10.99 3.44
C LYS A 378 11.28 -12.34 2.74
N LYS A 379 11.08 -13.44 3.47
CA LYS A 379 10.97 -14.79 2.90
C LYS A 379 9.78 -14.92 1.94
N ASP A 380 8.64 -14.32 2.27
CA ASP A 380 7.43 -14.32 1.42
C ASP A 380 7.59 -13.53 0.11
N ARG A 381 8.37 -12.45 0.14
CA ARG A 381 8.51 -11.49 -0.98
C ARG A 381 9.86 -11.61 -1.71
N THR A 382 10.63 -12.66 -1.42
CA THR A 382 11.89 -12.96 -2.13
C THR A 382 11.67 -14.16 -3.04
N PRO A 383 11.93 -14.04 -4.36
CA PRO A 383 11.84 -15.17 -5.27
C PRO A 383 12.86 -16.26 -4.94
N ASN A 384 12.52 -17.51 -5.24
CA ASN A 384 13.46 -18.62 -5.22
C ASN A 384 14.46 -18.54 -6.40
N GLU A 385 15.35 -19.52 -6.52
CA GLU A 385 16.35 -19.60 -7.60
C GLU A 385 15.73 -19.62 -9.01
N ASN A 386 14.47 -20.05 -9.14
CA ASN A 386 13.71 -20.07 -10.39
C ASN A 386 12.97 -18.75 -10.67
N GLY A 387 13.08 -17.75 -9.78
CA GLY A 387 12.37 -16.48 -9.89
C GLY A 387 10.91 -16.54 -9.42
N GLU A 388 10.50 -17.59 -8.71
CA GLU A 388 9.13 -17.79 -8.24
C GLU A 388 8.95 -17.32 -6.79
N LEU A 389 7.86 -16.59 -6.52
CA LEU A 389 7.49 -16.18 -5.16
C LEU A 389 6.67 -17.28 -4.45
N PRO A 390 6.89 -17.53 -3.14
CA PRO A 390 6.15 -18.52 -2.37
C PRO A 390 4.62 -18.41 -2.52
N GLY A 391 3.93 -19.51 -2.86
CA GLY A 391 2.48 -19.55 -2.95
C GLY A 391 1.84 -18.70 -4.05
N ARG A 392 2.60 -18.09 -4.97
CA ARG A 392 2.07 -17.38 -6.16
C ARG A 392 1.71 -18.37 -7.29
N ILE A 393 0.99 -19.42 -6.91
CA ILE A 393 0.71 -20.59 -7.74
C ILE A 393 -0.52 -20.42 -8.63
N ASN A 394 -1.29 -19.35 -8.44
CA ASN A 394 -2.47 -19.09 -9.24
C ASN A 394 -2.11 -18.20 -10.45
N VAL A 395 -1.73 -18.85 -11.55
CA VAL A 395 -1.14 -18.21 -12.74
C VAL A 395 -2.04 -18.23 -13.98
N GLN A 396 -3.28 -18.72 -13.88
CA GLN A 396 -4.20 -18.80 -15.02
C GLN A 396 -4.87 -17.45 -15.30
N ASN A 397 -4.90 -17.04 -16.58
CA ASN A 397 -5.69 -15.89 -17.04
C ASN A 397 -7.18 -16.27 -17.12
N LYS A 398 -8.03 -15.39 -16.60
CA LYS A 398 -9.40 -15.70 -16.13
C LYS A 398 -10.45 -15.82 -17.24
N LYS A 399 -11.54 -16.54 -16.91
CA LYS A 399 -12.85 -16.45 -17.60
C LYS A 399 -13.83 -15.46 -16.95
N ARG A 400 -13.77 -15.13 -15.63
CA ARG A 400 -14.78 -14.24 -14.95
C ARG A 400 -14.36 -13.39 -13.71
N ALA A 401 -13.16 -13.50 -13.14
CA ALA A 401 -12.75 -12.66 -11.99
C ALA A 401 -11.70 -11.57 -12.40
N LEU A 402 -11.20 -10.71 -11.49
CA LEU A 402 -10.13 -9.70 -11.77
C LEU A 402 -8.74 -10.31 -12.07
N PRO A 403 -8.17 -10.22 -13.29
CA PRO A 403 -6.99 -11.02 -13.68
C PRO A 403 -5.83 -10.95 -12.68
N ALA A 404 -5.11 -12.06 -12.51
CA ALA A 404 -4.00 -12.16 -11.54
C ALA A 404 -2.92 -11.07 -11.75
N SER A 405 -2.83 -10.50 -12.95
CA SER A 405 -1.97 -9.37 -13.32
C SER A 405 -2.34 -8.04 -12.66
N GLU A 406 -3.59 -7.86 -12.19
CA GLU A 406 -4.02 -6.65 -11.48
C GLU A 406 -3.55 -6.63 -10.02
N PHE A 407 -3.24 -7.79 -9.46
CA PHE A 407 -2.64 -7.89 -8.13
C PHE A 407 -1.12 -7.71 -8.23
N LYS A 408 -0.66 -6.51 -7.85
CA LYS A 408 0.76 -6.19 -7.80
C LYS A 408 1.45 -6.99 -6.68
N ASP A 409 2.56 -7.62 -7.00
CA ASP A 409 3.46 -8.16 -5.98
C ASP A 409 4.27 -7.02 -5.36
N TYR A 410 4.09 -6.80 -4.06
CA TYR A 410 4.87 -5.83 -3.30
C TYR A 410 6.21 -6.44 -2.87
N THR A 411 7.24 -5.61 -2.85
CA THR A 411 8.60 -5.99 -2.42
C THR A 411 8.76 -5.93 -0.91
N TYR A 412 9.87 -6.42 -0.38
CA TYR A 412 10.24 -6.20 1.02
C TYR A 412 10.46 -4.70 1.33
N GLU A 413 11.04 -3.95 0.39
CA GLU A 413 11.25 -2.51 0.54
C GLU A 413 9.90 -1.75 0.60
N ASP A 414 8.90 -2.17 -0.18
CA ASP A 414 7.54 -1.63 -0.11
C ASP A 414 6.93 -1.83 1.28
N TYR A 415 7.16 -2.98 1.91
CA TYR A 415 6.75 -3.25 3.30
C TYR A 415 7.45 -2.31 4.28
N GLU A 416 8.77 -2.15 4.17
CA GLU A 416 9.53 -1.28 5.06
C GLU A 416 9.07 0.17 4.98
N LYS A 417 8.78 0.66 3.76
CA LYS A 417 8.33 2.01 3.47
C LYS A 417 6.87 2.26 3.86
N ASN A 418 5.97 1.33 3.50
CA ASN A 418 4.53 1.53 3.68
C ASN A 418 4.05 1.36 5.11
N SER A 419 4.73 0.52 5.90
CA SER A 419 4.50 0.45 7.35
C SER A 419 4.87 1.75 8.07
N GLU A 420 5.64 2.64 7.44
CA GLU A 420 6.00 3.97 7.94
C GLU A 420 5.14 5.08 7.32
N TYR A 421 5.77 6.07 6.69
CA TYR A 421 5.13 7.29 6.20
C TYR A 421 5.02 7.36 4.66
N THR A 422 5.52 6.35 3.95
CA THR A 422 5.63 6.41 2.49
C THR A 422 4.47 5.67 1.82
N ALA A 423 3.77 6.35 0.93
CA ALA A 423 2.74 5.73 0.11
C ALA A 423 3.37 4.76 -0.92
N VAL A 424 2.71 3.61 -1.14
CA VAL A 424 3.10 2.62 -2.14
C VAL A 424 1.86 2.29 -2.97
N GLY A 425 1.89 2.62 -4.26
CA GLY A 425 0.72 2.47 -5.12
C GLY A 425 -0.41 3.38 -4.63
N THR A 426 -1.59 2.80 -4.42
CA THR A 426 -2.76 3.49 -3.86
C THR A 426 -2.79 3.51 -2.34
N ALA A 427 -1.92 2.74 -1.67
CA ALA A 427 -1.89 2.62 -0.21
C ALA A 427 -1.07 3.75 0.43
N GLU A 428 -1.71 4.54 1.28
CA GLU A 428 -1.03 5.55 2.10
C GLU A 428 -0.05 4.89 3.09
N GLY A 429 0.95 5.63 3.58
CA GLY A 429 1.82 5.12 4.65
C GLY A 429 1.00 4.92 5.95
N LEU A 430 1.12 3.75 6.58
CA LEU A 430 0.31 3.37 7.75
C LEU A 430 0.44 4.37 8.91
N LYS A 431 1.67 4.71 9.32
CA LYS A 431 1.90 5.72 10.37
C LYS A 431 1.52 7.12 9.91
N LYS A 432 1.65 7.42 8.61
CA LYS A 432 1.21 8.72 8.06
C LYS A 432 -0.30 8.88 8.18
N TRP A 433 -1.10 7.86 7.85
CA TRP A 433 -2.55 7.90 8.04
C TRP A 433 -2.92 8.19 9.50
N ILE A 434 -2.38 7.39 10.43
CA ILE A 434 -2.67 7.51 11.86
C ILE A 434 -2.29 8.91 12.39
N LYS A 435 -1.09 9.41 12.02
CA LYS A 435 -0.63 10.76 12.38
C LYS A 435 -1.61 11.82 11.90
N LEU A 436 -1.99 11.78 10.62
CA LEU A 436 -2.85 12.79 10.01
C LEU A 436 -4.26 12.75 10.60
N ARG A 437 -4.86 11.56 10.74
CA ARG A 437 -6.17 11.40 11.36
C ARG A 437 -6.17 11.88 12.80
N TYR A 438 -5.19 11.47 13.61
CA TYR A 438 -5.09 11.90 15.01
C TYR A 438 -4.99 13.42 15.13
N LYS A 439 -4.06 14.05 14.40
CA LYS A 439 -3.91 15.51 14.36
C LYS A 439 -5.22 16.18 13.91
N PHE A 440 -5.89 15.63 12.91
CA PHE A 440 -7.16 16.16 12.44
C PHE A 440 -8.22 16.14 13.54
N VAL A 441 -8.37 15.01 14.26
CA VAL A 441 -9.33 14.91 15.36
C VAL A 441 -9.03 15.95 16.44
N CYS A 442 -7.78 16.05 16.88
CA CYS A 442 -7.37 16.96 17.96
C CYS A 442 -7.60 18.46 17.63
N HIS A 443 -7.57 18.84 16.34
CA HIS A 443 -7.81 20.22 15.93
C HIS A 443 -9.28 20.55 15.67
N HIS A 444 -10.11 19.55 15.33
CA HIS A 444 -11.48 19.80 14.85
C HIS A 444 -12.57 19.40 15.84
N TYR A 445 -12.24 18.60 16.84
CA TYR A 445 -13.16 18.15 17.87
C TYR A 445 -12.69 18.61 19.23
N ASN A 446 -13.64 18.94 20.11
CA ASN A 446 -13.36 19.37 21.48
C ASN A 446 -12.98 18.18 22.37
N ILE A 447 -11.85 17.54 22.05
CA ILE A 447 -11.26 16.43 22.80
C ILE A 447 -9.85 16.80 23.25
N LYS A 448 -9.40 16.20 24.34
CA LYS A 448 -8.05 16.33 24.87
C LYS A 448 -7.15 15.32 24.18
N CYS A 449 -6.05 15.80 23.61
CA CYS A 449 -5.02 14.94 23.04
C CYS A 449 -3.70 15.13 23.78
N LYS A 450 -3.02 14.02 24.08
CA LYS A 450 -1.82 14.00 24.93
C LYS A 450 -0.56 13.52 24.21
N SER A 451 -0.64 13.20 22.92
CA SER A 451 0.48 12.61 22.21
C SER A 451 1.66 13.57 22.06
N GLU A 452 2.88 13.05 22.23
CA GLU A 452 4.11 13.80 22.00
C GLU A 452 4.18 14.39 20.59
N ILE A 453 3.55 13.74 19.60
CA ILE A 453 3.52 14.19 18.20
C ILE A 453 2.88 15.57 18.00
N LEU A 454 2.04 16.01 18.95
CA LEU A 454 1.43 17.35 18.97
C LEU A 454 2.37 18.40 19.57
N SER A 455 3.28 18.00 20.46
CA SER A 455 4.26 18.91 21.07
C SER A 455 5.33 19.35 20.06
N TYR A 456 5.69 18.46 19.13
CA TYR A 456 6.54 18.77 17.99
C TYR A 456 5.92 19.82 17.04
N ASP A 457 4.59 19.91 16.97
CA ASP A 457 3.91 20.88 16.11
C ASP A 457 3.81 22.29 16.70
N ASN A 458 3.64 22.41 18.02
CA ASN A 458 3.15 23.65 18.63
C ASN A 458 4.20 24.62 19.18
N THR A 459 5.49 24.29 19.19
CA THR A 459 6.48 25.21 19.79
C THR A 459 7.65 25.62 18.89
N LYS A 460 7.88 24.93 17.75
CA LYS A 460 9.08 25.19 16.94
C LYS A 460 8.84 25.24 15.42
N ASN A 461 7.69 24.79 14.90
CA ASN A 461 7.38 24.73 13.46
C ASN A 461 7.10 26.08 12.77
N ASN A 462 7.08 27.21 13.49
CA ASN A 462 6.87 28.54 12.91
C ASN A 462 8.01 29.55 13.14
N LYS A 463 9.10 29.18 13.83
CA LYS A 463 10.30 30.04 13.89
C LYS A 463 11.11 29.82 12.61
N LYS A 464 11.41 30.89 11.88
CA LYS A 464 12.43 30.87 10.82
C LYS A 464 13.80 30.65 11.47
N SER A 465 14.56 29.70 10.93
CA SER A 465 15.96 29.46 11.24
C SER A 465 16.74 30.78 11.16
N LYS A 466 17.48 31.12 12.22
CA LYS A 466 18.29 32.36 12.29
C LYS A 466 19.79 32.14 12.13
N ASP A 467 20.23 30.89 12.25
CA ASP A 467 21.62 30.44 12.32
C ASP A 467 21.94 29.33 11.30
N GLY A 468 21.00 28.99 10.42
CA GLY A 468 21.14 27.92 9.45
C GLY A 468 20.86 26.52 9.99
N GLN A 469 20.44 26.39 11.26
CA GLN A 469 19.94 25.14 11.83
C GLN A 469 18.41 25.03 11.68
N CYS A 470 17.90 23.82 11.55
CA CYS A 470 16.48 23.53 11.35
C CYS A 470 16.09 22.22 12.03
N GLY A 471 14.81 21.88 11.96
CA GLY A 471 14.28 20.67 12.58
C GLY A 471 13.53 21.00 13.85
N SER A 472 13.15 19.96 14.58
CA SER A 472 12.32 20.06 15.77
C SER A 472 12.81 21.13 16.71
N ASP A 473 14.12 21.28 16.92
CA ASP A 473 14.68 22.22 17.89
C ASP A 473 14.93 23.66 17.41
N HIS A 474 15.04 23.87 16.09
CA HIS A 474 15.54 25.12 15.49
C HIS A 474 14.57 25.77 14.48
N GLY A 475 13.48 25.08 14.12
CA GLY A 475 12.42 25.61 13.26
C GLY A 475 12.67 25.44 11.76
N LYS A 476 11.96 26.23 10.95
CA LYS A 476 11.90 26.07 9.48
C LYS A 476 13.05 26.79 8.78
N CYS A 477 13.58 26.15 7.75
CA CYS A 477 14.47 26.78 6.82
C CYS A 477 13.79 27.93 6.05
N PRO A 478 14.55 28.94 5.61
CA PRO A 478 14.03 29.97 4.71
C PRO A 478 13.47 29.38 3.42
N ASN A 479 12.54 30.08 2.76
CA ASN A 479 11.93 29.62 1.51
C ASN A 479 13.00 29.24 0.46
N GLY A 480 12.77 28.13 -0.23
CA GLY A 480 13.71 27.54 -1.18
C GLY A 480 14.87 26.75 -0.56
N TYR A 481 14.91 26.57 0.77
CA TYR A 481 15.90 25.73 1.46
C TYR A 481 15.25 24.49 2.10
N CYS A 482 16.02 23.41 2.13
CA CYS A 482 15.62 22.12 2.65
C CYS A 482 16.27 21.88 4.01
N CYS A 483 15.56 21.18 4.90
CA CYS A 483 16.11 20.80 6.19
C CYS A 483 16.69 19.38 6.12
N SER A 484 18.00 19.23 6.28
CA SER A 484 18.65 17.91 6.28
C SER A 484 18.27 17.09 7.52
N LYS A 485 18.53 15.77 7.48
CA LYS A 485 18.36 14.88 8.66
C LYS A 485 19.17 15.29 9.90
N TYR A 486 20.20 16.11 9.70
CA TYR A 486 21.08 16.60 10.76
C TYR A 486 20.64 17.96 11.32
N GLY A 487 19.50 18.48 10.87
CA GLY A 487 18.97 19.75 11.38
C GLY A 487 19.72 20.98 10.88
N TYR A 488 20.12 20.98 9.60
CA TYR A 488 20.72 22.14 8.94
C TYR A 488 20.01 22.48 7.64
N CYS A 489 19.95 23.77 7.30
CA CYS A 489 19.36 24.29 6.08
C CYS A 489 20.36 24.26 4.91
N GLY A 490 19.90 23.79 3.75
CA GLY A 490 20.70 23.82 2.52
C GLY A 490 19.87 23.51 1.28
N LYS A 491 20.46 23.74 0.11
CA LYS A 491 19.79 23.55 -1.20
C LYS A 491 20.28 22.34 -2.00
N THR A 492 21.37 21.72 -1.57
CA THR A 492 21.95 20.59 -2.29
C THR A 492 21.22 19.30 -1.96
N GLU A 493 21.41 18.26 -2.76
CA GLU A 493 20.76 16.95 -2.60
C GLU A 493 20.89 16.35 -1.19
N ARG A 494 22.03 16.51 -0.49
CA ARG A 494 22.19 16.03 0.91
C ARG A 494 21.24 16.66 1.93
N TYR A 495 20.68 17.84 1.60
CA TYR A 495 19.70 18.54 2.41
C TYR A 495 18.28 18.30 1.89
N CYS A 496 18.12 18.29 0.57
CA CYS A 496 16.82 18.27 -0.09
C CYS A 496 16.30 16.88 -0.41
N SER A 497 17.16 15.87 -0.49
CA SER A 497 16.71 14.52 -0.82
C SER A 497 15.97 13.88 0.34
N ILE A 498 14.75 13.42 0.08
CA ILE A 498 13.97 12.61 1.00
C ILE A 498 14.73 11.32 1.36
N SER A 499 15.45 10.70 0.39
CA SER A 499 16.24 9.49 0.66
C SER A 499 17.41 9.72 1.62
N LYS A 500 17.88 10.96 1.74
CA LYS A 500 18.94 11.36 2.68
C LYS A 500 18.38 11.96 3.98
N GLY A 501 17.07 11.78 4.21
CA GLY A 501 16.37 12.18 5.43
C GLY A 501 16.03 13.66 5.51
N CYS A 502 15.75 14.30 4.37
CA CYS A 502 15.20 15.66 4.38
C CYS A 502 13.90 15.72 5.21
N GLN A 503 13.84 16.66 6.15
CA GLN A 503 12.73 16.86 7.06
C GLN A 503 11.71 17.82 6.44
N SER A 504 10.68 17.29 5.78
CA SER A 504 9.71 18.08 4.99
C SER A 504 8.84 19.03 5.81
N GLU A 505 8.73 18.81 7.12
CA GLU A 505 8.04 19.72 8.04
C GLU A 505 8.85 21.01 8.31
N PHE A 506 10.17 20.98 8.02
CA PHE A 506 11.12 22.05 8.33
C PHE A 506 11.83 22.64 7.10
N GLY A 507 11.54 22.16 5.88
CA GLY A 507 12.11 22.70 4.64
C GLY A 507 11.56 22.03 3.36
N GLU A 508 11.92 22.55 2.20
CA GLU A 508 11.34 22.16 0.89
C GLU A 508 12.01 20.91 0.28
N CYS A 509 11.66 19.72 0.77
CA CYS A 509 12.26 18.47 0.26
C CYS A 509 11.91 18.16 -1.21
N SER A 510 12.91 17.72 -1.97
CA SER A 510 12.80 17.38 -3.38
C SER A 510 12.43 15.91 -3.60
N THR A 511 11.46 15.65 -4.48
CA THR A 511 10.95 14.31 -4.85
C THR A 511 11.61 13.71 -6.10
N LYS A 512 12.71 14.27 -6.60
CA LYS A 512 13.35 13.77 -7.82
C LYS A 512 14.12 12.48 -7.56
N LYS A 513 13.65 11.40 -8.19
CA LYS A 513 14.35 10.12 -8.38
C LYS A 513 15.67 10.38 -9.10
N THR A 514 16.80 10.07 -8.46
CA THR A 514 18.08 9.87 -9.15
C THR A 514 18.87 8.75 -8.48
N SER A 515 19.32 7.83 -9.33
CA SER A 515 20.11 6.63 -9.04
C SER A 515 21.42 6.97 -8.31
N GLU A 516 21.73 6.19 -7.28
CA GLU A 516 22.95 6.30 -6.48
C GLU A 516 24.15 5.65 -7.18
N THR A 517 25.34 6.25 -7.06
CA THR A 517 26.64 5.59 -7.24
C THR A 517 27.59 6.00 -6.12
N VAL A 518 28.24 5.02 -5.49
CA VAL A 518 29.08 5.12 -4.28
C VAL A 518 30.55 5.36 -4.66
N ALA A 519 31.26 6.25 -3.95
CA ALA A 519 32.70 6.53 -4.12
C ALA A 519 33.55 5.80 -3.06
N SER A 520 34.70 5.27 -3.47
CA SER A 520 35.63 4.44 -2.67
C SER A 520 36.52 5.24 -1.70
N THR A 521 36.71 4.74 -0.47
CA THR A 521 37.45 5.41 0.63
C THR A 521 38.90 4.92 0.85
N GLU A 522 39.47 4.07 0.00
CA GLU A 522 40.83 3.54 0.22
C GLU A 522 41.80 3.74 -0.96
N GLY A 523 41.46 4.62 -1.91
CA GLY A 523 42.30 4.86 -3.10
C GLY A 523 42.34 3.68 -4.08
N LYS A 524 41.55 2.62 -3.83
CA LYS A 524 41.29 1.52 -4.75
C LYS A 524 40.05 1.80 -5.59
N CYS A 525 40.05 1.31 -6.83
CA CYS A 525 38.98 1.49 -7.79
C CYS A 525 38.90 0.26 -8.71
N GLY A 526 37.79 0.12 -9.43
CA GLY A 526 37.55 -1.03 -10.29
C GLY A 526 36.37 -1.87 -9.83
N SER A 527 36.11 -2.96 -10.55
CA SER A 527 35.03 -3.89 -10.23
C SER A 527 35.12 -4.38 -8.78
N GLY A 528 34.07 -4.17 -8.00
CA GLY A 528 34.01 -4.50 -6.56
C GLY A 528 34.53 -3.42 -5.60
N TYR A 529 35.27 -2.41 -6.08
CA TYR A 529 35.81 -1.32 -5.25
C TYR A 529 35.21 0.05 -5.57
N GLY A 530 34.51 0.21 -6.70
CA GLY A 530 33.81 1.43 -7.06
C GLY A 530 34.70 2.44 -7.82
N LYS A 531 34.18 3.67 -7.99
CA LYS A 531 34.87 4.71 -8.76
C LYS A 531 35.81 5.54 -7.89
N CYS A 532 36.87 6.04 -8.51
CA CYS A 532 37.68 7.12 -7.96
C CYS A 532 36.84 8.40 -7.83
N SER A 533 37.21 9.24 -6.85
CA SER A 533 36.61 10.57 -6.68
C SER A 533 36.84 11.45 -7.91
N ASN A 534 35.97 12.45 -8.12
CA ASN A 534 36.05 13.36 -9.25
C ASN A 534 37.46 13.97 -9.43
N GLY A 535 37.95 13.96 -10.66
CA GLY A 535 39.29 14.39 -11.05
C GLY A 535 40.41 13.35 -10.82
N TYR A 536 40.11 12.12 -10.41
CA TYR A 536 41.08 11.03 -10.29
C TYR A 536 40.80 9.89 -11.28
N CYS A 537 41.87 9.29 -11.80
CA CYS A 537 41.83 8.24 -12.79
C CYS A 537 42.04 6.88 -12.14
N CYS A 538 41.34 5.85 -12.64
CA CYS A 538 41.51 4.49 -12.16
C CYS A 538 42.53 3.76 -13.04
N SER A 539 43.69 3.44 -12.51
CA SER A 539 44.72 2.68 -13.25
C SER A 539 44.26 1.25 -13.55
N LYS A 540 44.93 0.57 -14.50
CA LYS A 540 44.67 -0.86 -14.79
C LYS A 540 44.86 -1.80 -13.59
N TYR A 541 45.57 -1.33 -12.56
CA TYR A 541 45.84 -2.08 -11.33
C TYR A 541 44.83 -1.80 -10.22
N GLY A 542 43.78 -1.02 -10.50
CA GLY A 542 42.69 -0.77 -9.57
C GLY A 542 43.04 0.23 -8.46
N TYR A 543 43.86 1.24 -8.77
CA TYR A 543 44.19 2.33 -7.85
C TYR A 543 43.94 3.69 -8.49
N CYS A 544 43.51 4.65 -7.66
CA CYS A 544 43.23 6.03 -8.02
C CYS A 544 44.49 6.89 -8.04
N GLY A 545 44.68 7.70 -9.10
CA GLY A 545 45.78 8.64 -9.21
C GLY A 545 45.58 9.62 -10.35
N LYS A 546 46.42 10.66 -10.42
CA LYS A 546 46.29 11.78 -11.40
C LYS A 546 47.40 11.82 -12.46
N THR A 547 48.42 10.98 -12.35
CA THR A 547 49.54 11.00 -13.30
C THR A 547 49.21 10.19 -14.54
N GLU A 548 49.95 10.39 -15.64
CA GLU A 548 49.75 9.70 -16.91
C GLU A 548 49.71 8.16 -16.76
N ARG A 549 50.44 7.59 -15.79
CA ARG A 549 50.42 6.14 -15.48
C ARG A 549 49.04 5.66 -15.00
N TYR A 550 48.25 6.53 -14.39
CA TYR A 550 46.90 6.24 -13.93
C TYR A 550 45.85 6.66 -14.96
N CYS A 551 46.08 7.77 -15.64
CA CYS A 551 45.07 8.43 -16.48
C CYS A 551 45.12 8.03 -17.95
N SER A 552 46.23 7.53 -18.47
CA SER A 552 46.31 7.20 -19.89
C SER A 552 45.50 5.95 -20.23
N ILE A 553 44.57 6.06 -21.18
CA ILE A 553 43.88 4.92 -21.77
C ILE A 553 44.87 3.92 -22.37
N SER A 554 45.95 4.40 -23.02
CA SER A 554 46.98 3.51 -23.59
C SER A 554 47.77 2.72 -22.55
N LYS A 555 47.74 3.16 -21.28
CA LYS A 555 48.35 2.46 -20.14
C LYS A 555 47.33 1.65 -19.33
N GLY A 556 46.10 1.54 -19.83
CA GLY A 556 45.03 0.69 -19.27
C GLY A 556 44.16 1.38 -18.22
N CYS A 557 44.02 2.71 -18.27
CA CYS A 557 43.07 3.40 -17.40
C CYS A 557 41.63 2.88 -17.60
N GLN A 558 40.94 2.58 -16.49
CA GLN A 558 39.58 2.03 -16.45
C GLN A 558 38.54 3.16 -16.39
N SER A 559 38.02 3.56 -17.55
CA SER A 559 37.14 4.74 -17.70
C SER A 559 35.80 4.62 -16.99
N GLU A 560 35.32 3.41 -16.72
CA GLU A 560 34.12 3.17 -15.93
C GLU A 560 34.31 3.52 -14.44
N PHE A 561 35.56 3.51 -13.97
CA PHE A 561 35.92 3.66 -12.56
C PHE A 561 36.82 4.86 -12.26
N GLY A 562 37.19 5.69 -13.25
CA GLY A 562 37.89 6.96 -13.07
C GLY A 562 38.06 7.76 -14.36
N GLU A 563 38.51 9.01 -14.25
CA GLU A 563 38.52 9.98 -15.37
C GLU A 563 39.75 9.84 -16.28
N CYS A 564 39.76 8.87 -17.19
CA CYS A 564 40.89 8.64 -18.10
C CYS A 564 41.12 9.79 -19.09
N SER A 565 42.36 10.24 -19.22
CA SER A 565 42.76 11.29 -20.15
C SER A 565 42.98 10.73 -21.55
N THR A 566 42.22 11.25 -22.51
CA THR A 566 42.57 11.21 -23.94
C THR A 566 43.56 12.34 -24.21
N LYS A 567 44.59 12.10 -25.05
CA LYS A 567 45.51 13.18 -25.45
C LYS A 567 44.71 14.34 -26.03
N LYS A 568 44.88 15.52 -25.44
CA LYS A 568 44.23 16.78 -25.82
C LYS A 568 44.90 17.37 -27.06
N THR A 569 44.11 17.53 -28.12
CA THR A 569 44.10 18.68 -29.04
C THR A 569 42.63 18.79 -29.41
N SER A 570 41.89 19.88 -29.33
CA SER A 570 42.03 21.29 -28.96
C SER A 570 40.57 21.76 -28.91
N GLU A 571 40.30 22.91 -28.29
CA GLU A 571 38.99 23.53 -28.20
C GLU A 571 38.27 23.67 -29.56
N THR A 572 36.94 23.81 -29.47
CA THR A 572 35.99 24.21 -30.51
C THR A 572 36.60 25.12 -31.58
N VAL A 573 36.72 24.63 -32.81
CA VAL A 573 36.89 25.49 -34.00
C VAL A 573 35.62 25.34 -34.84
N ALA A 574 34.85 26.43 -34.92
CA ALA A 574 33.89 26.60 -35.99
C ALA A 574 34.65 26.79 -37.31
N SER A 575 34.24 26.08 -38.36
CA SER A 575 34.86 26.17 -39.69
C SER A 575 34.98 27.61 -40.19
N THR A 576 36.20 28.07 -40.50
CA THR A 576 36.48 29.43 -41.00
C THR A 576 36.48 29.54 -42.53
N GLU A 577 36.32 28.43 -43.27
CA GLU A 577 36.32 28.43 -44.75
C GLU A 577 35.05 27.79 -45.36
N GLY A 578 34.04 27.51 -44.54
CA GLY A 578 32.78 26.91 -45.00
C GLY A 578 32.88 25.43 -45.37
N LYS A 579 33.94 24.71 -44.94
CA LYS A 579 34.10 23.25 -45.08
C LYS A 579 33.76 22.51 -43.77
N CYS A 580 33.30 21.27 -43.86
CA CYS A 580 32.89 20.45 -42.72
C CYS A 580 33.06 18.95 -43.02
N GLY A 581 33.06 18.11 -41.99
CA GLY A 581 33.26 16.66 -42.10
C GLY A 581 34.27 16.13 -41.09
N SER A 582 34.59 14.84 -41.14
CA SER A 582 35.51 14.18 -40.20
C SER A 582 36.86 14.89 -40.04
N ASP A 583 37.34 15.49 -41.12
CA ASP A 583 38.68 16.10 -41.19
C ASP A 583 38.64 17.62 -41.00
N HIS A 584 37.46 18.25 -41.07
CA HIS A 584 37.28 19.71 -41.06
C HIS A 584 36.37 20.24 -39.94
N GLY A 585 35.78 19.34 -39.14
CA GLY A 585 34.96 19.71 -37.99
C GLY A 585 33.53 20.11 -38.35
N LYS A 586 32.84 20.72 -37.38
CA LYS A 586 31.41 21.04 -37.50
C LYS A 586 31.19 22.41 -38.12
N CYS A 587 30.09 22.54 -38.85
CA CYS A 587 29.57 23.82 -39.26
C CYS A 587 29.16 24.68 -38.05
N PRO A 588 29.24 26.02 -38.18
CA PRO A 588 28.72 26.93 -37.15
C PRO A 588 27.23 26.67 -36.85
N ASN A 589 26.79 27.02 -35.64
CA ASN A 589 25.39 26.83 -35.21
C ASN A 589 24.40 27.42 -36.22
N GLY A 590 23.37 26.65 -36.57
CA GLY A 590 22.39 26.96 -37.59
C GLY A 590 22.84 26.73 -39.05
N TYR A 591 24.01 26.14 -39.31
CA TYR A 591 24.46 25.71 -40.63
C TYR A 591 24.55 24.18 -40.73
N CYS A 592 24.23 23.66 -41.91
CA CYS A 592 24.20 22.22 -42.18
C CYS A 592 25.42 21.80 -42.99
N CYS A 593 25.93 20.60 -42.72
CA CYS A 593 27.05 20.03 -43.45
C CYS A 593 26.55 19.16 -44.60
N SER A 594 26.77 19.58 -45.85
CA SER A 594 26.36 18.79 -47.02
C SER A 594 27.18 17.50 -47.15
N LYS A 595 26.72 16.56 -47.98
CA LYS A 595 27.47 15.34 -48.30
C LYS A 595 28.85 15.56 -48.91
N TYR A 596 29.10 16.77 -49.43
CA TYR A 596 30.36 17.16 -50.05
C TYR A 596 31.30 17.90 -49.09
N GLY A 597 30.95 17.98 -47.81
CA GLY A 597 31.79 18.57 -46.79
C GLY A 597 31.84 20.10 -46.83
N TYR A 598 30.71 20.73 -47.16
CA TYR A 598 30.56 22.20 -47.11
C TYR A 598 29.37 22.62 -46.26
N CYS A 599 29.51 23.77 -45.59
CA CYS A 599 28.50 24.38 -44.73
C CYS A 599 27.55 25.28 -45.51
N GLY A 600 26.25 25.10 -45.31
CA GLY A 600 25.22 25.95 -45.92
C GLY A 600 23.88 25.80 -45.23
N LYS A 601 22.95 26.71 -45.52
CA LYS A 601 21.61 26.76 -44.91
C LYS A 601 20.48 26.33 -45.83
N THR A 602 20.76 26.08 -47.10
CA THR A 602 19.73 25.70 -48.08
C THR A 602 19.47 24.20 -48.06
N GLU A 603 18.33 23.76 -48.61
CA GLU A 603 17.92 22.35 -48.62
C GLU A 603 19.00 21.41 -49.19
N ARG A 604 19.79 21.88 -50.16
CA ARG A 604 20.91 21.12 -50.74
C ARG A 604 21.98 20.74 -49.70
N TYR A 605 22.13 21.55 -48.65
CA TYR A 605 23.06 21.32 -47.55
C TYR A 605 22.38 20.65 -46.36
N CYS A 606 21.14 21.01 -46.06
CA CYS A 606 20.43 20.63 -44.85
C CYS A 606 19.59 19.36 -44.95
N SER A 607 19.21 18.93 -46.16
CA SER A 607 18.36 17.76 -46.31
C SER A 607 19.13 16.45 -46.10
N ILE A 608 18.67 15.63 -45.16
CA ILE A 608 19.18 14.27 -44.97
C ILE A 608 19.04 13.46 -46.27
N SER A 609 17.95 13.63 -47.03
CA SER A 609 17.75 12.92 -48.30
C SER A 609 18.71 13.34 -49.41
N LYS A 610 19.41 14.47 -49.24
CA LYS A 610 20.49 14.93 -50.12
C LYS A 610 21.89 14.67 -49.54
N GLY A 611 21.96 13.93 -48.42
CA GLY A 611 23.19 13.44 -47.79
C GLY A 611 23.80 14.39 -46.76
N CYS A 612 22.99 15.24 -46.12
CA CYS A 612 23.48 16.05 -45.01
C CYS A 612 24.11 15.19 -43.90
N GLN A 613 25.30 15.56 -43.43
CA GLN A 613 26.09 14.85 -42.43
C GLN A 613 25.78 15.37 -41.02
N SER A 614 24.88 14.67 -40.30
CA SER A 614 24.30 15.16 -39.03
C SER A 614 25.29 15.24 -37.86
N GLU A 615 26.43 14.56 -37.93
CA GLU A 615 27.50 14.68 -36.94
C GLU A 615 28.26 16.01 -37.05
N PHE A 616 28.25 16.62 -38.24
CA PHE A 616 29.05 17.80 -38.60
C PHE A 616 28.21 19.04 -38.95
N GLY A 617 26.88 18.99 -38.89
CA GLY A 617 26.00 20.16 -39.04
C GLY A 617 24.53 19.84 -38.77
N GLU A 618 23.69 20.88 -38.67
CA GLU A 618 22.29 20.77 -38.24
C GLU A 618 21.35 20.27 -39.36
N CYS A 619 21.42 18.98 -39.68
CA CYS A 619 20.58 18.39 -40.72
C CYS A 619 19.10 18.42 -40.35
N SER A 620 18.27 18.89 -41.27
CA SER A 620 16.83 18.97 -41.08
C SER A 620 16.20 17.59 -41.32
N THR A 621 15.64 17.00 -40.27
CA THR A 621 14.61 15.97 -40.41
C THR A 621 13.31 16.66 -40.82
N LYS A 622 12.63 16.17 -41.86
CA LYS A 622 11.21 16.54 -42.01
C LYS A 622 10.48 15.94 -40.81
N LYS A 623 10.20 16.79 -39.81
CA LYS A 623 9.33 16.47 -38.66
C LYS A 623 7.98 15.97 -39.16
N THR A 624 7.65 14.73 -38.86
CA THR A 624 6.25 14.35 -38.57
C THR A 624 6.05 14.52 -37.07
N SER A 625 5.53 15.69 -36.69
CA SER A 625 5.12 15.96 -35.31
C SER A 625 3.69 15.51 -35.08
N GLU A 626 3.44 14.97 -33.90
CA GLU A 626 2.14 15.09 -33.26
C GLU A 626 1.77 16.58 -33.13
N THR A 627 0.50 16.87 -33.41
CA THR A 627 -0.22 18.15 -33.29
C THR A 627 0.35 19.36 -34.03
N VAL A 628 0.05 19.48 -35.33
CA VAL A 628 0.08 20.75 -36.08
C VAL A 628 -1.30 20.98 -36.69
N ALA A 629 -1.87 22.15 -36.44
CA ALA A 629 -3.04 22.67 -37.14
C ALA A 629 -2.67 22.97 -38.60
N SER A 630 -3.52 22.56 -39.55
CA SER A 630 -3.33 22.74 -40.99
C SER A 630 -2.98 24.18 -41.38
N THR A 631 -1.83 24.38 -42.05
CA THR A 631 -1.38 25.70 -42.54
C THR A 631 -1.79 26.01 -43.99
N GLU A 632 -2.55 25.15 -44.67
CA GLU A 632 -3.00 25.38 -46.05
C GLU A 632 -4.47 24.97 -46.29
N GLY A 633 -5.24 24.76 -45.22
CA GLY A 633 -6.64 24.33 -45.32
C GLY A 633 -6.83 22.87 -45.74
N LYS A 634 -5.77 22.04 -45.76
CA LYS A 634 -5.85 20.59 -46.00
C LYS A 634 -5.88 19.77 -44.71
N CYS A 635 -6.57 18.65 -44.68
CA CYS A 635 -6.70 17.78 -43.51
C CYS A 635 -6.81 16.31 -43.91
N GLY A 636 -6.64 15.40 -42.95
CA GLY A 636 -6.69 13.96 -43.20
C GLY A 636 -5.38 13.25 -42.89
N SER A 637 -5.31 11.96 -43.23
CA SER A 637 -4.10 11.15 -43.04
C SER A 637 -2.91 11.79 -43.76
N GLY A 638 -1.87 12.16 -43.01
CA GLY A 638 -0.68 12.85 -43.53
C GLY A 638 -0.73 14.38 -43.52
N TYR A 639 -1.91 15.00 -43.33
CA TYR A 639 -2.09 16.47 -43.31
C TYR A 639 -2.53 17.02 -41.94
N GLY A 640 -2.95 16.16 -41.02
CA GLY A 640 -3.32 16.55 -39.66
C GLY A 640 -4.77 17.02 -39.55
N LYS A 641 -5.08 17.67 -38.41
CA LYS A 641 -6.45 18.12 -38.10
C LYS A 641 -6.69 19.53 -38.61
N CYS A 642 -7.94 19.82 -38.97
CA CYS A 642 -8.38 21.18 -39.19
C CYS A 642 -8.29 22.01 -37.89
N PRO A 643 -8.15 23.35 -38.01
CA PRO A 643 -8.23 24.26 -36.87
C PRO A 643 -9.53 24.06 -36.05
N GLU A 644 -9.53 24.48 -34.79
CA GLU A 644 -10.72 24.41 -33.94
C GLU A 644 -11.93 25.07 -34.62
N SER A 645 -13.10 24.42 -34.50
CA SER A 645 -14.35 24.80 -35.17
C SER A 645 -14.43 24.58 -36.69
N TYR A 646 -13.46 23.90 -37.33
CA TYR A 646 -13.52 23.51 -38.75
C TYR A 646 -13.71 21.99 -38.94
N CYS A 647 -14.40 21.62 -40.02
CA CYS A 647 -14.66 20.24 -40.41
C CYS A 647 -13.69 19.79 -41.49
N CYS A 648 -13.35 18.50 -41.52
CA CYS A 648 -12.50 17.92 -42.53
C CYS A 648 -13.34 17.14 -43.54
N SER A 649 -13.45 17.64 -44.78
CA SER A 649 -14.24 16.97 -45.83
C SER A 649 -13.62 15.64 -46.25
N LYS A 650 -14.39 14.80 -46.97
CA LYS A 650 -13.85 13.54 -47.53
C LYS A 650 -12.68 13.74 -48.49
N TYR A 651 -12.55 14.95 -49.06
CA TYR A 651 -11.49 15.31 -50.00
C TYR A 651 -10.26 15.90 -49.30
N GLY A 652 -10.25 15.93 -47.97
CA GLY A 652 -9.11 16.37 -47.19
C GLY A 652 -8.93 17.89 -47.18
N TRP A 653 -10.04 18.64 -47.13
CA TRP A 653 -10.04 20.09 -47.00
C TRP A 653 -10.82 20.55 -45.77
N CYS A 654 -10.39 21.66 -45.18
CA CYS A 654 -10.98 22.29 -44.01
C CYS A 654 -12.03 23.33 -44.42
N GLY A 655 -13.23 23.22 -43.88
CA GLY A 655 -14.32 24.15 -44.14
C GLY A 655 -15.42 24.06 -43.10
N LYS A 656 -16.37 24.99 -43.14
CA LYS A 656 -17.51 25.07 -42.20
C LYS A 656 -18.86 24.81 -42.86
N SER A 657 -18.92 24.71 -44.19
CA SER A 657 -20.19 24.48 -44.89
C SER A 657 -20.63 23.02 -44.72
N PRO A 658 -21.93 22.71 -44.96
CA PRO A 658 -22.44 21.35 -44.89
C PRO A 658 -21.65 20.32 -45.73
N ASP A 659 -21.03 20.75 -46.83
CA ASP A 659 -20.19 19.89 -47.68
C ASP A 659 -18.92 19.36 -47.00
N TYR A 660 -18.47 20.06 -45.96
CA TYR A 660 -17.30 19.69 -45.18
C TYR A 660 -17.70 19.00 -43.87
N CYS A 661 -18.84 19.38 -43.30
CA CYS A 661 -19.21 19.01 -41.94
C CYS A 661 -20.15 17.83 -41.83
N LYS A 662 -21.01 17.58 -42.82
CA LYS A 662 -22.00 16.51 -42.69
C LYS A 662 -21.36 15.14 -42.81
N MET A 663 -21.75 14.24 -41.92
CA MET A 663 -21.31 12.84 -41.94
C MET A 663 -21.71 12.11 -43.24
N ASP A 664 -22.90 12.39 -43.78
CA ASP A 664 -23.40 11.79 -45.02
C ASP A 664 -22.61 12.24 -46.27
N ARG A 665 -21.84 13.33 -46.18
CA ARG A 665 -20.92 13.81 -47.22
C ARG A 665 -19.46 13.42 -46.97
N GLY A 666 -19.22 12.56 -45.97
CA GLY A 666 -17.93 11.91 -45.71
C GLY A 666 -16.96 12.74 -44.87
N CYS A 667 -17.47 13.56 -43.94
CA CYS A 667 -16.61 14.27 -43.00
C CYS A 667 -15.75 13.31 -42.15
N GLN A 668 -14.46 13.62 -42.01
CA GLN A 668 -13.48 12.78 -41.34
C GLN A 668 -13.34 13.13 -39.84
N ARG A 669 -14.07 12.46 -38.95
CA ARG A 669 -14.13 12.75 -37.49
C ARG A 669 -12.78 12.78 -36.77
N LYS A 670 -11.79 12.00 -37.24
CA LYS A 670 -10.44 11.99 -36.66
C LYS A 670 -9.68 13.30 -36.92
N TYR A 671 -10.10 14.07 -37.93
CA TYR A 671 -9.37 15.22 -38.46
C TYR A 671 -10.18 16.53 -38.49
N GLY A 672 -11.44 16.55 -38.06
CA GLY A 672 -12.25 17.77 -37.95
C GLY A 672 -13.60 17.54 -37.25
N LEU A 673 -14.32 18.62 -36.94
CA LEU A 673 -15.57 18.60 -36.15
C LEU A 673 -16.81 18.29 -37.00
N CYS A 674 -17.05 17.01 -37.26
CA CYS A 674 -18.21 16.57 -38.06
C CYS A 674 -19.52 16.65 -37.30
N LYS A 675 -20.59 17.08 -37.98
CA LYS A 675 -21.94 17.27 -37.44
C LYS A 675 -22.95 16.33 -38.10
#